data_AF-A0A550CN92-F1
#
_entry.id   AF-A0A550CN92-F1
#
_cell.length_a   1.000
_cell.length_b   1.000
_cell.length_c   1.000
_cell.angle_alpha   90.00
_cell.angle_beta   90.00
_cell.angle_gamma   90.00
#
_symmetry.space_group_name_H-M   'P 1'
#
loop_
_entity.id
_entity.type
_entity.pdbx_description
1 polymer ?
#
loop_
_entity_poly.entity_id
_entity_poly.type
_entity_poly.pdbx_seq_one_letter_code
_entity_poly.pdbx_strand_id
1 'polypeptide(L)'
;MSAPRTRNCYWSLNLCGELDSRTEASVGSFDARRGIYAAPNPEMQIAAVCLVVRHHTTSIPDITALKFITCGLIPPPKRAVLAHLGIPLTPGGKPEPATPIIRQAEVDFVELVKGQSYNTVLSLADGAWNVDTLDLLPEGSQPQISVEELVAAEKTIKADKRIQELAKAVGVEPEQIVCDGWSIGYDDRFPQQRRVQQALIFARFGEHENLYAHPMDFIAVLDSNAETVLQIDFPPTRKSTPNGPALSVSTTAPGALGAEFAAANRDRIPPPKKPFDFLPDLMAKSDPDYKPREGLKPLHVVQPEGVIVHQGATIYADAGDLAAFTHREGIALSTITYNDNGEIRPLFYRLSLAEMVVPYGAPEFPHSRKFAFDSGEYGMGTMANELSLGCDCLGQIHYLPGSYVANDGSVITIKNVICIHEEDNGVLWKHTDYRPGGRSQTVRRRRLVISMVCTLANYEYIWNYHFYQDGSIELETRLTGILQVYVGADGEPNPHGTYVAPNVNAHYHQHMFSLRIDPMIDGLQNSVMETDVMRMPDAPTGSVQNFAGNAFMTKDSLIKQEGSRQYDLSTDRRWRIVNSARKHYSSGANVGYSIGVKGGMVPSFVREDSWCARRSGFIKAPLWVVRDVEGPKGSRMWPSGKYVPQSRTTPEDSLEKWSTGGGKVEDEDILVYVTFGTTHIPRPEDWPVMPVEHLNITLKPQSFFTKNPSMDVQGSKDTHSVAAFTNGDAAGTVIMSDAFDLEALVHVEQDFYDSGYKDGHDHGRIHGLIEGRALGREKGFEMWEELGFYQGFAMMWQSIYTLQGRTDECVVSVKGAAPVTELLRQPRDAPHQAPLEPHCAVPRVNPSSADASSELDIPKLFRQIRSRYKALCATLGVRPSLRASTDGEAAEGDASPTGDMEKSPGKSSGGPVWSVGDGTAGRSRSSSAGVEISF
;
A
#
# COMPACT_ATOMS: atom_id res chain seq x y z
N MET A 1 52.08 50.95 17.52
CA MET A 1 51.13 52.04 17.81
C MET A 1 49.72 51.51 17.54
N SER A 2 48.88 51.56 18.58
CA SER A 2 47.41 51.47 18.63
C SER A 2 46.64 50.48 17.73
N ALA A 3 46.14 49.41 18.35
CA ALA A 3 44.88 48.73 18.01
C ALA A 3 44.15 48.38 19.32
N PRO A 4 42.83 48.64 19.47
CA PRO A 4 42.10 48.20 20.66
C PRO A 4 41.06 47.09 20.40
N ARG A 5 41.22 46.06 21.24
CA ARG A 5 40.19 45.43 22.11
C ARG A 5 39.09 44.54 21.50
N THR A 6 39.29 43.24 21.68
CA THR A 6 38.24 42.25 22.00
C THR A 6 38.52 41.70 23.41
N ARG A 7 37.52 41.71 24.29
CA ARG A 7 37.59 41.16 25.67
C ARG A 7 36.67 39.94 25.78
N ASN A 8 37.28 38.86 26.26
CA ASN A 8 36.68 37.65 26.78
C ASN A 8 35.63 37.93 27.87
N CYS A 9 34.60 37.10 27.93
CA CYS A 9 33.90 36.76 29.18
C CYS A 9 33.65 35.24 29.22
N TYR A 10 34.35 34.58 30.14
CA TYR A 10 34.05 33.27 30.72
C TYR A 10 32.70 33.30 31.42
N TRP A 11 31.89 32.24 31.34
CA TRP A 11 31.10 31.72 32.46
C TRP A 11 30.91 30.21 32.35
N SER A 12 31.51 29.52 33.29
CA SER A 12 31.31 28.11 33.67
C SER A 12 30.49 28.08 34.96
N LEU A 13 29.48 27.20 35.09
CA LEU A 13 28.95 26.60 36.34
C LEU A 13 27.75 25.70 35.97
N ASN A 14 27.92 24.38 35.87
CA ASN A 14 27.81 23.34 36.90
C ASN A 14 26.38 23.05 37.44
N LEU A 15 26.06 21.76 37.36
CA LEU A 15 24.89 21.05 37.87
C LEU A 15 24.78 21.06 39.42
N CYS A 16 23.55 20.74 39.88
CA CYS A 16 23.09 20.36 41.22
C CYS A 16 22.61 21.47 42.18
N GLY A 17 21.38 21.31 42.66
CA GLY A 17 20.72 22.05 43.76
C GLY A 17 19.19 21.89 43.61
N GLU A 18 18.59 20.85 44.17
CA GLU A 18 17.94 20.79 45.50
C GLU A 18 16.41 20.80 45.36
N LEU A 19 15.80 19.71 45.80
CA LEU A 19 14.38 19.60 46.12
C LEU A 19 14.01 20.69 47.13
N ASP A 20 13.16 21.64 46.75
CA ASP A 20 12.41 22.38 47.77
C ASP A 20 10.94 22.57 47.37
N SER A 21 10.11 22.20 48.33
CA SER A 21 8.66 22.22 48.36
C SER A 21 8.11 23.64 48.27
N ARG A 22 7.38 23.96 47.20
CA ARG A 22 6.37 25.04 47.15
C ARG A 22 5.44 24.83 45.95
N THR A 23 4.47 23.95 46.17
CA THR A 23 3.23 23.86 45.39
C THR A 23 2.34 25.07 45.71
N GLU A 24 2.35 26.06 44.83
CA GLU A 24 1.19 26.95 44.64
C GLU A 24 0.85 26.98 43.15
N ALA A 25 -0.41 26.65 42.88
CA ALA A 25 -0.99 26.52 41.56
C ALA A 25 -1.03 27.87 40.84
N SER A 26 -0.26 28.02 39.77
CA SER A 26 -0.51 29.01 38.73
C SER A 26 -1.20 28.33 37.54
N VAL A 27 -2.49 28.04 37.71
CA VAL A 27 -3.40 27.76 36.58
C VAL A 27 -3.74 29.13 35.98
N GLY A 28 -3.03 29.55 34.94
CA GLY A 28 -3.37 30.82 34.27
C GLY A 28 -2.23 31.55 33.57
N SER A 29 -1.54 30.92 32.62
CA SER A 29 -0.98 31.66 31.48
C SER A 29 -0.82 30.70 30.31
N PHE A 30 -1.63 30.92 29.27
CA PHE A 30 -1.60 30.21 28.01
C PHE A 30 -0.23 30.46 27.34
N ASP A 31 0.61 29.45 27.20
CA ASP A 31 1.83 29.54 26.39
C ASP A 31 1.40 29.50 24.92
N ALA A 32 1.28 30.67 24.30
CA ALA A 32 0.62 30.90 23.01
C ALA A 32 1.31 30.25 21.80
N ARG A 33 2.48 29.59 21.97
CA ARG A 33 3.12 28.81 20.90
C ARG A 33 2.85 27.31 20.98
N ARG A 34 2.55 26.79 22.18
CA ARG A 34 2.23 25.36 22.37
C ARG A 34 0.81 25.07 21.89
N GLY A 35 0.72 24.74 20.60
CA GLY A 35 -0.32 23.92 19.97
C GLY A 35 -1.77 24.36 20.18
N ILE A 36 -2.32 25.14 19.25
CA ILE A 36 -3.77 25.36 19.13
C ILE A 36 -4.53 24.01 19.03
N TYR A 37 -3.86 22.96 18.54
CA TYR A 37 -4.37 21.58 18.44
C TYR A 37 -3.92 20.65 19.56
N ALA A 38 -2.99 21.06 20.43
CA ALA A 38 -2.51 20.26 21.55
C ALA A 38 -2.98 20.87 22.89
N ALA A 39 -3.49 20.03 23.79
CA ALA A 39 -3.85 20.48 25.13
C ALA A 39 -2.57 20.71 25.97
N PRO A 40 -2.40 21.85 26.67
CA PRO A 40 -1.50 21.88 27.82
C PRO A 40 -2.06 20.90 28.86
N ASN A 41 -1.28 19.85 29.14
CA ASN A 41 -1.65 18.72 29.99
C ASN A 41 -2.97 18.02 29.57
N PRO A 42 -2.95 17.21 28.48
CA PRO A 42 -4.14 16.53 27.96
C PRO A 42 -4.81 15.64 29.00
N GLU A 43 -4.03 15.06 29.90
CA GLU A 43 -4.53 14.19 30.97
C GLU A 43 -5.49 14.94 31.91
N MET A 44 -5.10 16.12 32.37
CA MET A 44 -5.97 16.93 33.23
C MET A 44 -7.25 17.37 32.49
N GLN A 45 -7.18 17.58 31.18
CA GLN A 45 -8.35 18.01 30.40
C GLN A 45 -9.36 16.87 30.21
N ILE A 46 -8.91 15.67 29.83
CA ILE A 46 -9.80 14.51 29.67
C ILE A 46 -10.50 14.22 31.01
N ALA A 47 -9.74 14.16 32.12
CA ALA A 47 -10.30 13.91 33.44
C ALA A 47 -11.34 14.99 33.84
N ALA A 48 -11.04 16.27 33.61
CA ALA A 48 -11.96 17.36 33.91
C ALA A 48 -13.24 17.33 33.06
N VAL A 49 -13.11 17.05 31.77
CA VAL A 49 -14.25 16.91 30.84
C VAL A 49 -15.14 15.75 31.27
N CYS A 50 -14.56 14.56 31.50
CA CYS A 50 -15.31 13.39 31.93
C CYS A 50 -16.00 13.60 33.29
N LEU A 51 -15.38 14.33 34.22
CA LEU A 51 -16.00 14.70 35.49
C LEU A 51 -17.25 15.59 35.28
N VAL A 52 -17.16 16.60 34.41
CA VAL A 52 -18.30 17.47 34.08
C VAL A 52 -19.43 16.67 33.42
N VAL A 53 -19.11 15.78 32.47
CA VAL A 53 -20.10 14.91 31.83
C VAL A 53 -20.79 14.00 32.85
N ARG A 54 -20.04 13.38 33.77
CA ARG A 54 -20.61 12.58 34.86
C ARG A 54 -21.59 13.38 35.71
N HIS A 55 -21.20 14.57 36.16
CA HIS A 55 -22.08 15.40 36.97
C HIS A 55 -23.34 15.82 36.20
N HIS A 56 -23.19 16.26 34.95
CA HIS A 56 -24.32 16.68 34.12
C HIS A 56 -25.34 15.55 33.91
N THR A 57 -24.85 14.36 33.62
CA THR A 57 -25.69 13.17 33.35
C THR A 57 -26.43 12.65 34.58
N THR A 58 -25.95 12.90 35.82
CA THR A 58 -26.71 12.52 37.04
C THR A 58 -28.09 13.16 37.14
N SER A 59 -28.31 14.29 36.46
CA SER A 59 -29.60 14.99 36.43
C SER A 59 -30.56 14.49 35.35
N ILE A 60 -30.12 13.53 34.52
CA ILE A 60 -30.84 13.08 33.32
C ILE A 60 -31.41 11.67 33.59
N PRO A 61 -32.74 11.53 33.78
CA PRO A 61 -33.35 10.28 34.21
C PRO A 61 -33.10 9.08 33.28
N ASP A 62 -32.83 9.33 32.00
CA ASP A 62 -32.64 8.29 31.00
C ASP A 62 -31.26 7.64 31.02
N ILE A 63 -30.29 8.22 31.73
CA ILE A 63 -28.89 7.77 31.79
C ILE A 63 -28.61 7.21 33.18
N THR A 64 -28.47 5.88 33.28
CA THR A 64 -28.31 5.20 34.58
C THR A 64 -26.87 4.76 34.83
N ALA A 65 -26.20 4.23 33.80
CA ALA A 65 -24.81 3.79 33.89
C ALA A 65 -24.06 4.17 32.62
N LEU A 66 -22.90 4.81 32.78
CA LEU A 66 -22.13 5.39 31.68
C LEU A 66 -20.86 4.59 31.44
N LYS A 67 -20.54 4.35 30.17
CA LYS A 67 -19.24 3.85 29.70
C LYS A 67 -18.70 4.86 28.69
N PHE A 68 -17.62 5.57 29.04
CA PHE A 68 -16.95 6.50 28.12
C PHE A 68 -16.27 5.71 27.00
N ILE A 69 -16.29 6.23 25.77
CA ILE A 69 -15.67 5.56 24.62
C ILE A 69 -14.62 6.44 23.97
N THR A 70 -14.94 7.72 23.73
CA THR A 70 -14.01 8.69 23.15
C THR A 70 -14.06 9.99 23.93
N CYS A 71 -12.93 10.68 24.00
CA CYS A 71 -12.83 12.05 24.47
C CYS A 71 -11.70 12.72 23.68
N GLY A 72 -12.02 13.74 22.92
CA GLY A 72 -11.08 14.44 22.04
C GLY A 72 -11.35 15.93 21.97
N LEU A 73 -10.39 16.69 21.47
CA LEU A 73 -10.59 18.10 21.18
C LEU A 73 -11.28 18.29 19.83
N ILE A 74 -12.23 19.21 19.76
CA ILE A 74 -12.76 19.67 18.48
C ILE A 74 -11.76 20.70 17.92
N PRO A 75 -11.24 20.51 16.70
CA PRO A 75 -10.36 21.48 16.07
C PRO A 75 -11.08 22.84 15.94
N PRO A 76 -10.44 23.95 16.32
CA PRO A 76 -11.04 25.27 16.15
C PRO A 76 -11.18 25.66 14.67
N PRO A 77 -12.03 26.65 14.35
CA PRO A 77 -12.26 27.06 12.96
C PRO A 77 -10.97 27.47 12.25
N LYS A 78 -10.73 26.95 11.03
CA LYS A 78 -9.47 27.12 10.29
C LYS A 78 -9.03 28.57 10.18
N ARG A 79 -9.95 29.45 9.77
CA ARG A 79 -9.65 30.89 9.62
C ARG A 79 -9.22 31.54 10.94
N ALA A 80 -9.82 31.15 12.06
CA ALA A 80 -9.46 31.68 13.38
C ALA A 80 -8.03 31.25 13.76
N VAL A 81 -7.66 30.00 13.45
CA VAL A 81 -6.29 29.51 13.66
C VAL A 81 -5.28 30.29 12.81
N LEU A 82 -5.54 30.42 11.51
CA LEU A 82 -4.63 31.14 10.60
C LEU A 82 -4.47 32.61 11.01
N ALA A 83 -5.56 33.26 11.41
CA ALA A 83 -5.51 34.63 11.93
C ALA A 83 -4.68 34.72 13.22
N HIS A 84 -4.84 33.77 14.15
CA HIS A 84 -4.07 33.71 15.40
C HIS A 84 -2.56 33.51 15.15
N LEU A 85 -2.22 32.63 14.20
CA LEU A 85 -0.82 32.33 13.84
C LEU A 85 -0.18 33.38 12.93
N GLY A 86 -0.95 34.37 12.47
CA GLY A 86 -0.44 35.38 11.54
C GLY A 86 -0.14 34.82 10.15
N ILE A 87 -0.88 33.81 9.69
CA ILE A 87 -0.73 33.22 8.36
C ILE A 87 -1.75 33.90 7.40
N PRO A 88 -1.30 34.46 6.27
CA PRO A 88 -2.21 35.13 5.33
C PRO A 88 -3.06 34.14 4.54
N LEU A 89 -4.30 34.54 4.22
CA LEU A 89 -5.24 33.70 3.46
C LEU A 89 -5.03 33.78 1.93
N THR A 90 -4.23 34.74 1.46
CA THR A 90 -3.94 34.99 0.05
C THR A 90 -2.45 35.23 -0.19
N PRO A 91 -1.93 34.97 -1.40
CA PRO A 91 -0.51 35.13 -1.68
C PRO A 91 -0.05 36.58 -1.48
N GLY A 92 0.92 36.81 -0.60
CA GLY A 92 1.43 38.16 -0.28
C GLY A 92 0.43 39.06 0.47
N GLY A 93 -0.70 38.51 0.93
CA GLY A 93 -1.68 39.22 1.75
C GLY A 93 -1.18 39.49 3.17
N LYS A 94 -1.91 40.33 3.91
CA LYS A 94 -1.70 40.49 5.35
C LYS A 94 -2.53 39.47 6.12
N PRO A 95 -2.05 38.97 7.27
CA PRO A 95 -2.86 38.12 8.14
C PRO A 95 -4.11 38.85 8.62
N GLU A 96 -5.20 38.10 8.79
CA GLU A 96 -6.42 38.63 9.42
C GLU A 96 -6.16 38.92 10.91
N PRO A 97 -6.89 39.86 11.53
CA PRO A 97 -6.80 40.08 12.97
C PRO A 97 -7.13 38.81 13.75
N ALA A 98 -6.34 38.51 14.79
CA ALA A 98 -6.55 37.33 15.62
C ALA A 98 -7.96 37.33 16.24
N THR A 99 -8.69 36.24 16.03
CA THR A 99 -10.02 36.00 16.62
C THR A 99 -9.86 35.16 17.89
N PRO A 100 -10.65 35.38 18.95
CA PRO A 100 -10.65 34.51 20.13
C PRO A 100 -10.97 33.07 19.74
N ILE A 101 -10.15 32.12 20.23
CA ILE A 101 -10.35 30.69 20.05
C ILE A 101 -10.92 30.12 21.35
N ILE A 102 -12.08 29.47 21.25
CA ILE A 102 -12.69 28.75 22.38
C ILE A 102 -12.24 27.30 22.29
N ARG A 103 -11.70 26.76 23.38
CA ARG A 103 -11.32 25.34 23.46
C ARG A 103 -12.59 24.52 23.64
N GLN A 104 -12.78 23.54 22.78
CA GLN A 104 -13.92 22.63 22.82
C GLN A 104 -13.46 21.17 22.88
N ALA A 105 -14.25 20.35 23.56
CA ALA A 105 -14.06 18.92 23.66
C ALA A 105 -15.33 18.20 23.19
N GLU A 106 -15.14 17.02 22.60
CA GLU A 106 -16.20 16.12 22.19
C GLU A 106 -16.01 14.78 22.91
N VAL A 107 -17.11 14.24 23.43
CA VAL A 107 -17.12 12.97 24.16
C VAL A 107 -18.23 12.08 23.62
N ASP A 108 -17.89 10.85 23.27
CA ASP A 108 -18.87 9.80 22.99
C ASP A 108 -18.91 8.80 24.17
N PHE A 109 -20.10 8.45 24.63
CA PHE A 109 -20.30 7.46 25.68
C PHE A 109 -21.55 6.59 25.43
N VAL A 110 -21.58 5.41 26.05
CA VAL A 110 -22.68 4.45 25.96
C VAL A 110 -23.40 4.36 27.32
N GLU A 111 -24.72 4.37 27.28
CA GLU A 111 -25.58 4.03 28.41
C GLU A 111 -25.75 2.50 28.45
N LEU A 112 -25.30 1.87 29.53
CA LEU A 112 -25.10 0.41 29.57
C LEU A 112 -26.39 -0.40 29.67
N VAL A 113 -27.48 0.17 30.20
CA VAL A 113 -28.71 -0.57 30.45
C VAL A 113 -29.56 -0.69 29.18
N LYS A 114 -29.71 0.42 28.45
CA LYS A 114 -30.50 0.53 27.23
C LYS A 114 -29.65 0.34 25.97
N GLY A 115 -28.32 0.43 26.08
CA GLY A 115 -27.39 0.34 24.94
C GLY A 115 -27.41 1.57 24.03
N GLN A 116 -27.89 2.71 24.54
CA GLN A 116 -27.97 3.96 23.79
C GLN A 116 -26.63 4.69 23.80
N SER A 117 -26.24 5.24 22.66
CA SER A 117 -25.00 6.01 22.54
C SER A 117 -25.30 7.51 22.51
N TYR A 118 -24.45 8.30 23.15
CA TYR A 118 -24.58 9.75 23.26
C TYR A 118 -23.30 10.42 22.79
N ASN A 119 -23.45 11.64 22.26
CA ASN A 119 -22.38 12.55 21.93
C ASN A 119 -22.59 13.86 22.70
N THR A 120 -21.55 14.37 23.33
CA THR A 120 -21.63 15.65 24.05
C THR A 120 -20.46 16.54 23.66
N VAL A 121 -20.78 17.83 23.46
CA VAL A 121 -19.80 18.87 23.20
C VAL A 121 -19.72 19.77 24.42
N LEU A 122 -18.49 20.11 24.82
CA LEU A 122 -18.20 20.99 25.93
C LEU A 122 -17.30 22.14 25.48
N SER A 123 -17.49 23.32 26.04
CA SER A 123 -16.61 24.48 25.86
C SER A 123 -15.94 24.87 27.17
N LEU A 124 -14.66 25.23 27.09
CA LEU A 124 -13.90 25.79 28.21
C LEU A 124 -14.11 27.31 28.25
N ALA A 125 -14.79 27.80 29.29
CA ALA A 125 -15.02 29.22 29.54
C ALA A 125 -14.71 29.56 31.00
N ASP A 126 -14.02 30.68 31.24
CA ASP A 126 -13.66 31.17 32.58
C ASP A 126 -12.95 30.11 33.46
N GLY A 127 -12.14 29.24 32.84
CA GLY A 127 -11.40 28.18 33.51
C GLY A 127 -12.21 26.92 33.87
N ALA A 128 -13.48 26.84 33.45
CA ALA A 128 -14.36 25.70 33.70
C ALA A 128 -14.95 25.14 32.39
N TRP A 129 -15.06 23.82 32.31
CA TRP A 129 -15.75 23.15 31.21
C TRP A 129 -17.26 23.18 31.43
N ASN A 130 -18.00 23.57 30.39
CA ASN A 130 -19.46 23.63 30.39
C ASN A 130 -20.00 22.73 29.27
N VAL A 131 -21.06 21.98 29.55
CA VAL A 131 -21.75 21.18 28.53
C VAL A 131 -22.56 22.10 27.64
N ASP A 132 -22.24 22.12 26.35
CA ASP A 132 -22.97 22.88 25.33
C ASP A 132 -24.13 22.06 24.75
N THR A 133 -23.86 20.79 24.42
CA THR A 133 -24.87 19.87 23.88
C THR A 133 -24.75 18.48 24.49
N LEU A 134 -25.87 17.77 24.50
CA LEU A 134 -25.95 16.34 24.79
C LEU A 134 -26.95 15.73 23.81
N ASP A 135 -26.41 15.07 22.80
CA ASP A 135 -27.17 14.51 21.70
C ASP A 135 -27.27 12.99 21.88
N LEU A 136 -28.50 12.45 21.91
CA LEU A 136 -28.73 11.02 21.72
C LEU A 136 -28.43 10.68 20.25
N LEU A 137 -27.57 9.70 20.02
CA LEU A 137 -27.24 9.29 18.66
C LEU A 137 -28.41 8.55 17.99
N PRO A 138 -28.54 8.65 16.65
CA PRO A 138 -29.55 7.90 15.92
C PRO A 138 -29.42 6.39 16.18
N GLU A 139 -30.56 5.69 16.18
CA GLU A 139 -30.60 4.24 16.36
C GLU A 139 -29.61 3.52 15.43
N GLY A 140 -28.82 2.61 15.99
CA GLY A 140 -27.79 1.87 15.26
C GLY A 140 -26.46 2.59 15.07
N SER A 141 -26.32 3.84 15.52
CA SER A 141 -25.02 4.52 15.58
C SER A 141 -24.23 4.05 16.80
N GLN A 142 -23.06 3.46 16.56
CA GLN A 142 -22.19 2.94 17.61
C GLN A 142 -20.83 3.65 17.54
N PRO A 143 -20.31 4.19 18.66
CA PRO A 143 -18.94 4.69 18.71
C PRO A 143 -17.94 3.52 18.68
N GLN A 144 -16.65 3.84 18.48
CA GLN A 144 -15.51 2.90 18.40
C GLN A 144 -15.56 1.82 19.48
N ILE A 145 -15.10 0.60 19.18
CA ILE A 145 -14.90 -0.46 20.17
C ILE A 145 -13.63 -0.12 20.97
N SER A 146 -13.74 0.02 22.29
CA SER A 146 -12.61 0.41 23.13
C SER A 146 -11.67 -0.77 23.42
N VAL A 147 -10.40 -0.50 23.74
CA VAL A 147 -9.41 -1.54 24.08
C VAL A 147 -9.90 -2.43 25.23
N GLU A 148 -10.54 -1.83 26.24
CA GLU A 148 -11.11 -2.57 27.36
C GLU A 148 -12.25 -3.52 26.92
N GLU A 149 -13.04 -3.16 25.91
CA GLU A 149 -14.06 -4.05 25.35
C GLU A 149 -13.46 -5.22 24.56
N LEU A 150 -12.32 -5.00 23.89
CA LEU A 150 -11.58 -6.06 23.20
C LEU A 150 -10.96 -7.05 24.21
N VAL A 151 -10.41 -6.54 25.32
CA VAL A 151 -9.88 -7.37 26.42
C VAL A 151 -11.01 -8.14 27.11
N ALA A 152 -12.16 -7.50 27.34
CA ALA A 152 -13.33 -8.15 27.94
C ALA A 152 -13.91 -9.26 27.04
N ALA A 153 -13.75 -9.15 25.71
CA ALA A 153 -14.17 -10.19 24.78
C ALA A 153 -13.47 -11.53 25.07
N GLU A 154 -12.14 -11.54 25.24
CA GLU A 154 -11.41 -12.77 25.55
C GLU A 154 -11.87 -13.39 26.87
N LYS A 155 -12.01 -12.57 27.92
CA LYS A 155 -12.53 -13.04 29.22
C LYS A 155 -13.91 -13.68 29.08
N THR A 156 -14.79 -13.08 28.27
CA THR A 156 -16.14 -13.57 28.00
C THR A 156 -16.11 -14.91 27.25
N ILE A 157 -15.33 -15.00 26.17
CA ILE A 157 -15.19 -16.22 25.36
C ILE A 157 -14.64 -17.37 26.19
N LYS A 158 -13.58 -17.11 26.97
CA LYS A 158 -12.91 -18.11 27.81
C LYS A 158 -13.82 -18.68 28.91
N ALA A 159 -14.78 -17.88 29.39
CA ALA A 159 -15.72 -18.27 30.44
C ALA A 159 -16.98 -19.01 29.92
N ASP A 160 -17.30 -18.93 28.63
CA ASP A 160 -18.51 -19.55 28.08
C ASP A 160 -18.37 -21.08 27.97
N LYS A 161 -19.29 -21.82 28.58
CA LYS A 161 -19.25 -23.29 28.63
C LYS A 161 -19.36 -23.95 27.25
N ARG A 162 -20.12 -23.36 26.31
CA ARG A 162 -20.26 -23.91 24.96
C ARG A 162 -18.93 -23.80 24.22
N ILE A 163 -18.22 -22.67 24.38
CA ILE A 163 -16.89 -22.47 23.83
C ILE A 163 -15.91 -23.49 24.41
N GLN A 164 -15.90 -23.67 25.73
CA GLN A 164 -15.04 -24.66 26.40
C GLN A 164 -15.30 -26.09 25.91
N GLU A 165 -16.57 -26.48 25.73
CA GLU A 165 -16.95 -27.79 25.19
C GLU A 165 -16.47 -27.97 23.73
N LEU A 166 -16.63 -26.94 22.89
CA LEU A 166 -16.17 -26.96 21.50
C LEU A 166 -14.65 -26.99 21.38
N ALA A 167 -13.93 -26.29 22.24
CA ALA A 167 -12.48 -26.30 22.31
C ALA A 167 -11.95 -27.66 22.77
N LYS A 168 -12.55 -28.23 23.82
CA LYS A 168 -12.20 -29.56 24.33
C LYS A 168 -12.38 -30.65 23.27
N ALA A 169 -13.42 -30.55 22.44
CA ALA A 169 -13.66 -31.49 21.34
C ALA A 169 -12.53 -31.54 20.29
N VAL A 170 -11.67 -30.52 20.23
CA VAL A 170 -10.49 -30.47 19.37
C VAL A 170 -9.16 -30.47 20.15
N GLY A 171 -9.20 -30.89 21.42
CA GLY A 171 -8.01 -31.05 22.26
C GLY A 171 -7.36 -29.73 22.68
N VAL A 172 -8.19 -28.74 23.02
CA VAL A 172 -7.78 -27.45 23.60
C VAL A 172 -8.46 -27.28 24.95
N GLU A 173 -7.67 -27.04 26.00
CA GLU A 173 -8.17 -26.83 27.35
C GLU A 173 -8.66 -25.38 27.55
N PRO A 174 -9.59 -25.13 28.49
CA PRO A 174 -10.16 -23.79 28.72
C PRO A 174 -9.10 -22.69 28.90
N GLU A 175 -8.00 -22.98 29.59
CA GLU A 175 -6.93 -22.02 29.87
C GLU A 175 -6.13 -21.64 28.62
N GLN A 176 -6.16 -22.48 27.59
CA GLN A 176 -5.44 -22.31 26.31
C GLN A 176 -6.25 -21.49 25.30
N ILE A 177 -7.51 -21.17 25.58
CA ILE A 177 -8.36 -20.37 24.71
C ILE A 177 -7.96 -18.91 24.82
N VAL A 178 -7.65 -18.31 23.67
CA VAL A 178 -7.38 -16.88 23.48
C VAL A 178 -8.16 -16.39 22.26
N CYS A 179 -8.43 -15.09 22.15
CA CYS A 179 -9.07 -14.56 20.96
C CYS A 179 -8.74 -13.10 20.70
N ASP A 180 -8.74 -12.74 19.41
CA ASP A 180 -8.79 -11.34 19.01
C ASP A 180 -10.25 -10.90 18.94
N GLY A 181 -10.62 -9.93 19.78
CA GLY A 181 -11.90 -9.23 19.69
C GLY A 181 -11.90 -8.31 18.46
N TRP A 182 -12.97 -8.35 17.67
CA TRP A 182 -13.13 -7.56 16.45
C TRP A 182 -14.53 -6.93 16.43
N SER A 183 -14.65 -5.75 15.81
CA SER A 183 -15.95 -5.25 15.36
C SER A 183 -16.63 -6.35 14.54
N ILE A 184 -17.94 -6.51 14.73
CA ILE A 184 -18.74 -7.44 13.91
C ILE A 184 -18.74 -7.03 12.43
N GLY A 185 -18.39 -5.77 12.13
CA GLY A 185 -18.45 -5.19 10.79
C GLY A 185 -19.90 -5.03 10.35
N TYR A 186 -20.46 -6.09 9.76
CA TYR A 186 -21.85 -6.17 9.34
C TYR A 186 -22.42 -7.56 9.63
N ASP A 187 -23.54 -7.60 10.35
CA ASP A 187 -24.36 -8.80 10.48
C ASP A 187 -25.80 -8.37 10.85
N ASP A 188 -26.73 -8.56 9.93
CA ASP A 188 -28.11 -8.12 10.08
C ASP A 188 -28.99 -9.07 10.91
N ARG A 189 -28.44 -10.24 11.29
CA ARG A 189 -29.08 -11.17 12.24
C ARG A 189 -29.24 -10.56 13.62
N PHE A 190 -28.39 -9.59 13.98
CA PHE A 190 -28.43 -8.91 15.27
C PHE A 190 -29.13 -7.54 15.19
N PRO A 191 -29.88 -7.12 16.21
CA PRO A 191 -30.48 -5.78 16.25
C PRO A 191 -29.42 -4.68 16.23
N GLN A 192 -29.70 -3.54 15.58
CA GLN A 192 -28.74 -2.43 15.46
C GLN A 192 -28.43 -1.76 16.80
N GLN A 193 -29.38 -1.73 17.74
CA GLN A 193 -29.13 -1.16 19.07
C GLN A 193 -28.20 -2.01 19.95
N ARG A 194 -27.98 -3.29 19.59
CA ARG A 194 -27.10 -4.16 20.35
C ARG A 194 -25.66 -3.89 19.94
N ARG A 195 -24.76 -3.71 20.91
CA ARG A 195 -23.32 -3.48 20.67
C ARG A 195 -22.59 -4.82 20.55
N VAL A 196 -22.21 -5.20 19.34
CA VAL A 196 -21.79 -6.57 19.01
C VAL A 196 -20.34 -6.61 18.52
N GLN A 197 -19.59 -7.58 19.03
CA GLN A 197 -18.25 -7.95 18.56
C GLN A 197 -18.25 -9.39 18.04
N GLN A 198 -17.30 -9.72 17.18
CA GLN A 198 -16.92 -11.10 16.89
C GLN A 198 -15.54 -11.40 17.49
N ALA A 199 -15.33 -12.65 17.91
CA ALA A 199 -14.07 -13.11 18.45
C ALA A 199 -13.47 -14.14 17.50
N LEU A 200 -12.27 -13.85 17.00
CA LEU A 200 -11.47 -14.78 16.21
C LEU A 200 -10.64 -15.62 17.18
N ILE A 201 -10.93 -16.91 17.26
CA ILE A 201 -10.47 -17.76 18.37
C ILE A 201 -9.23 -18.54 17.94
N PHE A 202 -8.26 -18.59 18.84
CA PHE A 202 -7.02 -19.33 18.69
C PHE A 202 -6.76 -20.18 19.95
N ALA A 203 -5.85 -21.14 19.83
CA ALA A 203 -5.26 -21.78 20.99
C ALA A 203 -3.87 -21.16 21.29
N ARG A 204 -3.44 -21.24 22.54
CA ARG A 204 -2.08 -20.91 22.94
C ARG A 204 -1.57 -21.99 23.90
N PHE A 205 -0.55 -22.74 23.50
CA PHE A 205 -0.06 -23.88 24.29
C PHE A 205 1.07 -23.51 25.27
N GLY A 206 1.76 -22.38 25.06
CA GLY A 206 2.71 -21.77 25.98
C GLY A 206 2.48 -20.26 26.18
N GLU A 207 2.89 -19.71 27.33
CA GLU A 207 2.56 -18.35 27.80
C GLU A 207 2.81 -17.21 26.78
N HIS A 208 3.82 -17.36 25.93
CA HIS A 208 4.24 -16.36 24.93
C HIS A 208 4.30 -16.92 23.50
N GLU A 209 3.81 -18.15 23.30
CA GLU A 209 3.80 -18.79 21.99
C GLU A 209 2.94 -18.00 21.00
N ASN A 210 3.32 -18.06 19.73
CA ASN A 210 2.59 -17.42 18.65
C ASN A 210 1.16 -17.99 18.53
N LEU A 211 0.17 -17.27 19.09
CA LEU A 211 -1.24 -17.69 19.06
C LEU A 211 -1.77 -17.94 17.64
N TYR A 212 -1.28 -17.16 16.67
CA TYR A 212 -1.74 -17.25 15.28
C TYR A 212 -1.34 -18.57 14.62
N ALA A 213 -0.37 -19.32 15.18
CA ALA A 213 -0.03 -20.65 14.70
C ALA A 213 -1.11 -21.70 14.98
N HIS A 214 -2.10 -21.37 15.81
CA HIS A 214 -3.12 -22.31 16.29
C HIS A 214 -4.55 -21.79 16.09
N PRO A 215 -4.96 -21.39 14.86
CA PRO A 215 -6.33 -20.94 14.63
C PRO A 215 -7.35 -22.04 14.93
N MET A 216 -8.49 -21.66 15.50
CA MET A 216 -9.61 -22.56 15.78
C MET A 216 -10.63 -22.56 14.65
N ASP A 217 -11.48 -23.59 14.60
CA ASP A 217 -12.43 -23.84 13.50
C ASP A 217 -13.82 -23.21 13.69
N PHE A 218 -13.94 -22.19 14.54
CA PHE A 218 -15.18 -21.47 14.79
C PHE A 218 -14.91 -20.02 15.24
N ILE A 219 -15.91 -19.17 15.04
CA ILE A 219 -15.89 -17.74 15.38
C ILE A 219 -17.09 -17.44 16.26
N ALA A 220 -16.87 -16.82 17.42
CA ALA A 220 -17.95 -16.46 18.33
C ALA A 220 -18.41 -15.01 18.09
N VAL A 221 -19.66 -14.72 18.44
CA VAL A 221 -20.24 -13.37 18.44
C VAL A 221 -20.72 -13.08 19.85
N LEU A 222 -20.41 -11.90 20.38
CA LEU A 222 -20.75 -11.50 21.75
C LEU A 222 -21.40 -10.12 21.83
N ASP A 223 -22.19 -9.91 22.89
CA ASP A 223 -22.66 -8.60 23.31
C ASP A 223 -21.60 -7.93 24.21
N SER A 224 -21.15 -6.75 23.83
CA SER A 224 -20.05 -6.03 24.51
C SER A 224 -20.49 -5.31 25.78
N ASN A 225 -21.79 -5.10 25.95
CA ASN A 225 -22.34 -4.47 27.15
C ASN A 225 -22.78 -5.53 28.15
N ALA A 226 -23.46 -6.57 27.68
CA ALA A 226 -23.90 -7.67 28.53
C ALA A 226 -22.77 -8.67 28.86
N GLU A 227 -21.64 -8.62 28.15
CA GLU A 227 -20.51 -9.57 28.28
C GLU A 227 -20.98 -11.03 28.17
N THR A 228 -21.74 -11.33 27.11
CA THR A 228 -22.31 -12.67 26.87
C THR A 228 -22.14 -13.11 25.42
N VAL A 229 -21.87 -14.41 25.20
CA VAL A 229 -21.80 -15.00 23.87
C VAL A 229 -23.20 -15.21 23.30
N LEU A 230 -23.46 -14.62 22.13
CA LEU A 230 -24.74 -14.64 21.44
C LEU A 230 -24.85 -15.80 20.44
N GLN A 231 -23.79 -16.04 19.65
CA GLN A 231 -23.77 -17.00 18.55
C GLN A 231 -22.37 -17.58 18.38
N ILE A 232 -22.28 -18.82 17.88
CA ILE A 232 -21.02 -19.44 17.45
C ILE A 232 -21.22 -19.84 15.99
N ASP A 233 -20.43 -19.25 15.10
CA ASP A 233 -20.50 -19.49 13.66
C ASP A 233 -19.36 -20.43 13.23
N PHE A 234 -19.67 -21.40 12.38
CA PHE A 234 -18.72 -22.41 11.89
C PHE A 234 -18.52 -22.24 10.39
N PRO A 235 -17.36 -21.73 9.93
CA PRO A 235 -17.07 -21.62 8.51
C PRO A 235 -17.12 -23.00 7.82
N PRO A 236 -17.72 -23.10 6.60
CA PRO A 236 -17.66 -24.32 5.78
C PRO A 236 -16.26 -24.55 5.22
N THR A 237 -16.01 -25.75 4.68
CA THR A 237 -14.74 -26.10 3.99
C THR A 237 -14.95 -26.32 2.51
N ARG A 238 -13.85 -26.32 1.75
CA ARG A 238 -13.85 -26.68 0.33
C ARG A 238 -13.34 -28.11 0.11
N LYS A 239 -13.91 -28.77 -0.89
CA LYS A 239 -13.49 -30.10 -1.37
C LYS A 239 -13.15 -30.03 -2.85
N SER A 240 -12.10 -30.74 -3.25
CA SER A 240 -11.76 -30.92 -4.67
C SER A 240 -12.87 -31.72 -5.37
N THR A 241 -13.41 -31.19 -6.46
CA THR A 241 -14.35 -31.90 -7.34
C THR A 241 -13.85 -31.87 -8.79
N PRO A 242 -14.37 -32.72 -9.69
CA PRO A 242 -14.02 -32.68 -11.11
C PRO A 242 -14.25 -31.32 -11.79
N ASN A 243 -15.13 -30.48 -11.23
CA ASN A 243 -15.46 -29.16 -11.76
C ASN A 243 -14.74 -28.02 -11.00
N GLY A 244 -13.71 -28.34 -10.20
CA GLY A 244 -12.99 -27.41 -9.35
C GLY A 244 -13.41 -27.47 -7.87
N PRO A 245 -12.85 -26.60 -7.02
CA PRO A 245 -13.19 -26.54 -5.59
C PRO A 245 -14.67 -26.22 -5.34
N ALA A 246 -15.36 -27.05 -4.56
CA ALA A 246 -16.74 -26.83 -4.14
C ALA A 246 -16.84 -26.68 -2.62
N LEU A 247 -17.69 -25.77 -2.14
CA LEU A 247 -17.99 -25.61 -0.71
C LEU A 247 -18.77 -26.81 -0.17
N SER A 248 -18.60 -27.11 1.12
CA SER A 248 -19.35 -28.13 1.85
C SER A 248 -20.84 -27.79 1.99
N VAL A 249 -21.20 -26.52 1.78
CA VAL A 249 -22.56 -25.99 1.83
C VAL A 249 -22.95 -25.38 0.48
N SER A 250 -24.26 -25.21 0.24
CA SER A 250 -24.79 -24.68 -1.03
C SER A 250 -24.79 -23.15 -1.13
N THR A 251 -24.46 -22.44 -0.05
CA THR A 251 -24.55 -20.97 0.02
C THR A 251 -23.48 -20.38 0.93
N THR A 252 -23.08 -19.14 0.66
CA THR A 252 -22.21 -18.33 1.52
C THR A 252 -22.99 -17.32 2.37
N ALA A 253 -24.32 -17.41 2.39
CA ALA A 253 -25.17 -16.55 3.20
C ALA A 253 -25.02 -16.86 4.72
N PRO A 254 -25.27 -15.87 5.60
CA PRO A 254 -25.35 -16.10 7.03
C PRO A 254 -26.36 -17.21 7.39
N GLY A 255 -25.95 -18.13 8.26
CA GLY A 255 -26.85 -19.13 8.84
C GLY A 255 -27.82 -18.51 9.86
N ALA A 256 -28.94 -19.17 10.12
CA ALA A 256 -29.89 -18.75 11.16
C ALA A 256 -29.23 -18.70 12.55
N LEU A 257 -29.69 -17.80 13.42
CA LEU A 257 -29.26 -17.79 14.82
C LEU A 257 -29.62 -19.12 15.48
N GLY A 258 -28.69 -19.66 16.28
CA GLY A 258 -28.78 -20.99 16.87
C GLY A 258 -28.39 -22.13 15.93
N ALA A 259 -27.87 -21.85 14.72
CA ALA A 259 -27.30 -22.88 13.87
C ALA A 259 -26.08 -23.51 14.57
N GLU A 260 -26.12 -24.83 14.71
CA GLU A 260 -25.07 -25.65 15.31
C GLU A 260 -24.03 -26.10 14.28
N PHE A 261 -22.91 -26.65 14.75
CA PHE A 261 -21.80 -27.12 13.92
C PHE A 261 -22.21 -27.97 12.70
N ALA A 262 -23.23 -28.83 12.84
CA ALA A 262 -23.72 -29.69 11.77
C ALA A 262 -24.10 -28.92 10.47
N ALA A 263 -24.48 -27.64 10.59
CA ALA A 263 -24.81 -26.79 9.44
C ALA A 263 -23.61 -26.51 8.51
N ALA A 264 -22.37 -26.61 9.01
CA ALA A 264 -21.16 -26.42 8.21
C ALA A 264 -20.84 -27.62 7.29
N ASN A 265 -21.50 -28.76 7.48
CA ASN A 265 -21.36 -29.99 6.68
C ASN A 265 -19.90 -30.44 6.46
N ARG A 266 -19.11 -30.40 7.53
CA ARG A 266 -17.71 -30.83 7.56
C ARG A 266 -17.38 -31.48 8.90
N ASP A 267 -16.21 -32.09 9.00
CA ASP A 267 -15.66 -32.55 10.26
C ASP A 267 -15.00 -31.38 11.04
N ARG A 268 -14.83 -31.56 12.35
CA ARG A 268 -14.10 -30.61 13.20
C ARG A 268 -12.63 -30.63 12.81
N ILE A 269 -12.00 -29.46 12.80
CA ILE A 269 -10.60 -29.31 12.43
C ILE A 269 -9.82 -28.88 13.67
N PRO A 270 -8.90 -29.71 14.19
CA PRO A 270 -8.09 -29.31 15.32
C PRO A 270 -7.09 -28.22 14.92
N PRO A 271 -6.74 -27.32 15.85
CA PRO A 271 -5.70 -26.32 15.57
C PRO A 271 -4.36 -27.03 15.30
N PRO A 272 -3.53 -26.49 14.39
CA PRO A 272 -2.16 -26.95 14.23
C PRO A 272 -1.42 -26.90 15.57
N LYS A 273 -0.48 -27.82 15.82
CA LYS A 273 0.29 -27.88 17.08
C LYS A 273 1.73 -27.39 16.95
N LYS A 274 2.18 -27.07 15.74
CA LYS A 274 3.54 -26.53 15.54
C LYS A 274 3.54 -25.04 15.93
N PRO A 275 4.45 -24.58 16.80
CA PRO A 275 4.40 -23.25 17.40
C PRO A 275 4.62 -22.09 16.42
N PHE A 276 5.48 -22.28 15.40
CA PHE A 276 5.91 -21.21 14.49
C PHE A 276 6.24 -19.90 15.22
N ASP A 277 7.08 -19.98 16.25
CA ASP A 277 7.52 -18.80 17.01
C ASP A 277 8.47 -17.91 16.22
N PHE A 278 8.49 -16.62 16.56
CA PHE A 278 9.42 -15.61 16.04
C PHE A 278 10.27 -14.95 17.13
N LEU A 279 9.98 -15.20 18.41
CA LEU A 279 10.78 -14.70 19.52
C LEU A 279 12.07 -15.54 19.64
N PRO A 280 13.27 -14.94 19.67
CA PRO A 280 14.53 -15.68 19.65
C PRO A 280 14.67 -16.73 20.76
N ASP A 281 14.17 -16.45 21.96
CA ASP A 281 14.22 -17.37 23.09
C ASP A 281 13.24 -18.55 22.96
N LEU A 282 12.13 -18.37 22.23
CA LEU A 282 11.18 -19.43 21.91
C LEU A 282 11.65 -20.24 20.70
N MET A 283 12.16 -19.59 19.65
CA MET A 283 12.77 -20.27 18.50
C MET A 283 13.94 -21.16 18.92
N ALA A 284 14.80 -20.70 19.83
CA ALA A 284 15.89 -21.50 20.37
C ALA A 284 15.42 -22.76 21.14
N LYS A 285 14.16 -22.77 21.62
CA LYS A 285 13.55 -23.94 22.27
C LYS A 285 12.87 -24.88 21.27
N SER A 286 12.23 -24.33 20.24
CA SER A 286 11.37 -25.07 19.30
C SER A 286 12.05 -25.51 18.01
N ASP A 287 13.16 -24.87 17.62
CA ASP A 287 13.96 -25.18 16.43
C ASP A 287 15.43 -25.45 16.84
N PRO A 288 15.87 -26.73 16.87
CA PRO A 288 17.25 -27.10 17.21
C PRO A 288 18.32 -26.51 16.28
N ASP A 289 17.95 -26.13 15.05
CA ASP A 289 18.85 -25.56 14.06
C ASP A 289 18.90 -24.03 14.12
N TYR A 290 18.07 -23.40 14.95
CA TYR A 290 18.05 -21.95 15.10
C TYR A 290 19.33 -21.44 15.77
N LYS A 291 19.99 -20.52 15.08
CA LYS A 291 21.04 -19.67 15.63
C LYS A 291 20.92 -18.25 15.08
N PRO A 292 21.03 -17.21 15.93
CA PRO A 292 21.13 -15.83 15.45
C PRO A 292 22.28 -15.68 14.45
N ARG A 293 22.12 -14.77 13.48
CA ARG A 293 23.17 -14.50 12.49
C ARG A 293 24.38 -13.85 13.17
N GLU A 294 25.56 -14.42 12.96
CA GLU A 294 26.83 -13.87 13.42
C GLU A 294 27.40 -12.86 12.40
N GLY A 295 28.21 -11.90 12.85
CA GLY A 295 28.98 -11.01 11.99
C GLY A 295 28.29 -9.71 11.55
N LEU A 296 27.06 -9.42 12.01
CA LEU A 296 26.45 -8.09 11.86
C LEU A 296 27.23 -7.08 12.70
N LYS A 297 27.94 -6.16 12.03
CA LYS A 297 28.69 -5.09 12.70
C LYS A 297 27.74 -3.97 13.11
N PRO A 298 27.92 -3.35 14.30
CA PRO A 298 27.10 -2.21 14.72
C PRO A 298 27.14 -1.05 13.72
N LEU A 299 25.99 -0.41 13.50
CA LEU A 299 25.86 0.84 12.77
C LEU A 299 25.34 1.90 13.73
N HIS A 300 26.18 2.87 14.08
CA HIS A 300 25.82 3.94 15.01
C HIS A 300 25.46 5.23 14.25
N VAL A 301 24.28 5.78 14.56
CA VAL A 301 23.84 7.10 14.10
C VAL A 301 24.06 8.10 15.23
N VAL A 302 24.97 9.06 15.04
CA VAL A 302 25.38 10.01 16.10
C VAL A 302 25.27 11.44 15.58
N GLN A 303 24.67 12.32 16.39
CA GLN A 303 24.58 13.76 16.14
C GLN A 303 25.33 14.52 17.25
N PRO A 304 26.67 14.68 17.14
CA PRO A 304 27.50 15.17 18.25
C PRO A 304 27.19 16.62 18.65
N GLU A 305 26.60 17.40 17.75
CA GLU A 305 26.23 18.80 17.96
C GLU A 305 24.72 18.99 18.25
N GLY A 306 23.99 17.89 18.44
CA GLY A 306 22.53 17.92 18.62
C GLY A 306 21.73 17.88 17.32
N VAL A 307 20.42 18.05 17.45
CA VAL A 307 19.44 18.03 16.35
C VAL A 307 19.07 19.44 15.89
N ILE A 308 18.70 19.59 14.62
CA ILE A 308 18.24 20.87 14.02
C ILE A 308 16.72 21.05 14.25
N VAL A 309 16.05 20.11 14.94
CA VAL A 309 14.59 20.07 15.15
C VAL A 309 14.00 21.38 15.72
N HIS A 310 14.78 22.17 16.45
CA HIS A 310 14.35 23.47 17.01
C HIS A 310 14.91 24.70 16.26
N GLN A 311 15.56 24.52 15.10
CA GLN A 311 16.23 25.60 14.36
C GLN A 311 15.91 25.55 12.85
N GLY A 312 14.64 25.75 12.51
CA GLY A 312 14.24 26.50 11.30
C GLY A 312 14.89 26.10 9.97
N ALA A 313 15.19 24.83 9.74
CA ALA A 313 15.55 24.37 8.41
C ALA A 313 14.29 24.30 7.54
N THR A 314 13.91 25.46 7.01
CA THR A 314 12.94 25.69 5.93
C THR A 314 11.45 25.46 6.18
N ILE A 315 11.04 24.73 7.21
CA ILE A 315 9.63 24.63 7.67
C ILE A 315 9.50 25.33 9.03
N TYR A 316 8.56 26.27 9.16
CA TYR A 316 8.56 27.26 10.28
C TYR A 316 7.78 26.85 11.53
N ALA A 317 7.25 25.63 11.60
CA ALA A 317 6.71 25.10 12.86
C ALA A 317 7.77 24.23 13.54
N ASP A 318 7.98 24.40 14.85
CA ASP A 318 8.65 23.37 15.65
C ASP A 318 7.89 22.05 15.38
N ALA A 319 8.61 20.96 15.12
CA ALA A 319 7.97 19.69 14.80
C ALA A 319 7.01 19.24 15.93
N GLY A 320 7.29 19.65 17.17
CA GLY A 320 6.39 19.46 18.32
C GLY A 320 5.12 20.31 18.29
N ASP A 321 5.13 21.47 17.63
CA ASP A 321 3.96 22.34 17.46
C ASP A 321 3.09 21.91 16.25
N LEU A 322 3.70 21.24 15.27
CA LEU A 322 3.06 20.71 14.07
C LEU A 322 2.22 19.46 14.36
N ALA A 323 2.74 18.57 15.22
CA ALA A 323 2.18 17.26 15.46
C ALA A 323 1.11 17.30 16.58
N ALA A 324 -0.11 16.91 16.23
CA ALA A 324 -1.19 16.63 17.16
C ALA A 324 -1.43 15.13 17.27
N PHE A 325 -1.94 14.71 18.43
CA PHE A 325 -2.38 13.33 18.68
C PHE A 325 -3.89 13.30 18.93
N THR A 326 -4.61 12.39 18.27
CA THR A 326 -6.04 12.13 18.49
C THR A 326 -6.30 10.63 18.65
N HIS A 327 -7.33 10.25 19.42
CA HIS A 327 -7.68 8.83 19.62
C HIS A 327 -7.96 8.10 18.29
N ARG A 328 -8.46 8.79 17.26
CA ARG A 328 -8.88 8.18 16.00
C ARG A 328 -7.79 8.12 14.94
N GLU A 329 -7.20 9.26 14.58
CA GLU A 329 -6.18 9.33 13.51
C GLU A 329 -4.79 8.96 14.03
N GLY A 330 -4.60 9.02 15.35
CA GLY A 330 -3.28 9.03 15.95
C GLY A 330 -2.60 10.35 15.63
N ILE A 331 -1.55 10.32 14.83
CA ILE A 331 -0.82 11.52 14.41
C ILE A 331 -1.58 12.32 13.34
N ALA A 332 -1.65 13.64 13.54
CA ALA A 332 -2.07 14.60 12.53
C ALA A 332 -1.12 15.80 12.51
N LEU A 333 -0.79 16.30 11.31
CA LEU A 333 0.12 17.43 11.13
C LEU A 333 -0.66 18.65 10.69
N SER A 334 -0.53 19.78 11.39
CA SER A 334 -1.31 20.97 11.12
C SER A 334 -0.45 22.22 10.91
N THR A 335 -0.91 23.13 10.04
CA THR A 335 -0.29 24.44 9.78
C THR A 335 1.13 24.36 9.22
N ILE A 336 1.33 23.49 8.23
CA ILE A 336 2.59 23.32 7.52
C ILE A 336 2.86 24.56 6.65
N THR A 337 3.98 25.22 6.89
CA THR A 337 4.44 26.41 6.16
C THR A 337 5.91 26.27 5.77
N TYR A 338 6.33 27.02 4.76
CA TYR A 338 7.73 27.07 4.30
C TYR A 338 8.26 28.51 4.38
N ASN A 339 9.48 28.70 4.87
CA ASN A 339 10.14 30.01 4.85
C ASN A 339 10.97 30.19 3.57
N ASP A 340 10.40 30.88 2.59
CA ASP A 340 11.07 31.21 1.34
C ASP A 340 11.76 32.58 1.48
N ASN A 341 12.98 32.56 2.01
CA ASN A 341 13.84 33.75 2.13
C ASN A 341 13.22 34.93 2.90
N GLY A 342 12.51 34.63 3.99
CA GLY A 342 11.84 35.61 4.85
C GLY A 342 10.34 35.73 4.60
N GLU A 343 9.82 35.16 3.50
CA GLU A 343 8.38 35.03 3.26
C GLU A 343 7.88 33.68 3.80
N ILE A 344 6.99 33.71 4.79
CA ILE A 344 6.30 32.50 5.26
C ILE A 344 5.17 32.17 4.29
N ARG A 345 5.32 31.07 3.57
CA ARG A 345 4.41 30.61 2.54
C ARG A 345 3.65 29.37 3.01
N PRO A 346 2.31 29.42 3.10
CA PRO A 346 1.53 28.28 3.58
C PRO A 346 1.51 27.14 2.56
N LEU A 347 1.53 25.89 3.05
CA LEU A 347 1.50 24.67 2.24
C LEU A 347 0.22 23.85 2.52
N PHE A 348 0.08 23.33 3.72
CA PHE A 348 -1.03 22.44 4.10
C PHE A 348 -1.53 22.78 5.49
N TYR A 349 -2.83 23.00 5.62
CA TYR A 349 -3.45 23.29 6.90
C TYR A 349 -3.53 22.02 7.75
N ARG A 350 -3.81 20.87 7.15
CA ARG A 350 -3.86 19.59 7.87
C ARG A 350 -3.56 18.38 6.97
N LEU A 351 -2.70 17.48 7.45
CA LEU A 351 -2.43 16.17 6.86
C LEU A 351 -2.70 15.07 7.90
N SER A 352 -3.50 14.08 7.56
CA SER A 352 -3.79 12.94 8.44
C SER A 352 -4.34 11.73 7.69
N LEU A 353 -4.14 10.54 8.24
CA LEU A 353 -4.81 9.34 7.76
C LEU A 353 -6.21 9.28 8.36
N ALA A 354 -7.23 9.59 7.56
CA ALA A 354 -8.58 9.82 8.05
C ALA A 354 -9.39 8.52 8.21
N GLU A 355 -9.09 7.50 7.42
CA GLU A 355 -9.73 6.20 7.50
C GLU A 355 -8.88 5.11 6.86
N MET A 356 -9.18 3.86 7.18
CA MET A 356 -8.75 2.72 6.38
C MET A 356 -9.81 1.62 6.40
N VAL A 357 -9.74 0.70 5.44
CA VAL A 357 -10.54 -0.53 5.43
C VAL A 357 -9.71 -1.70 4.94
N VAL A 358 -9.85 -2.85 5.60
CA VAL A 358 -9.07 -4.08 5.30
C VAL A 358 -9.98 -5.23 4.86
N PRO A 359 -10.54 -5.21 3.63
CA PRO A 359 -11.46 -6.24 3.17
C PRO A 359 -10.76 -7.56 2.83
N TYR A 360 -11.25 -8.66 3.41
CA TYR A 360 -10.82 -10.02 3.08
C TYR A 360 -11.65 -10.63 1.95
N GLY A 361 -11.01 -11.45 1.11
CA GLY A 361 -11.58 -12.00 -0.12
C GLY A 361 -12.23 -13.39 0.01
N ALA A 362 -12.16 -14.02 1.18
CA ALA A 362 -12.80 -15.32 1.44
C ALA A 362 -14.33 -15.16 1.57
N PRO A 363 -15.13 -15.71 0.64
CA PRO A 363 -16.56 -15.41 0.58
C PRO A 363 -17.39 -16.24 1.58
N GLU A 364 -16.88 -17.38 2.03
CA GLU A 364 -17.62 -18.25 2.94
C GLU A 364 -17.89 -17.57 4.29
N PHE A 365 -19.13 -17.68 4.74
CA PHE A 365 -19.56 -17.09 6.00
C PHE A 365 -18.93 -17.85 7.19
N PRO A 366 -18.50 -17.15 8.26
CA PRO A 366 -18.56 -15.71 8.51
C PRO A 366 -17.37 -14.85 8.03
N HIS A 367 -16.44 -15.36 7.22
CA HIS A 367 -15.27 -14.57 6.80
C HIS A 367 -15.62 -13.33 6.00
N SER A 368 -16.78 -13.32 5.35
CA SER A 368 -17.34 -12.13 4.69
C SER A 368 -17.54 -10.94 5.62
N ARG A 369 -17.52 -11.09 6.96
CA ARG A 369 -17.54 -10.01 7.96
C ARG A 369 -16.18 -9.32 8.17
N LYS A 370 -15.09 -9.91 7.69
CA LYS A 370 -13.73 -9.39 7.87
C LYS A 370 -13.45 -8.26 6.86
N PHE A 371 -13.78 -7.04 7.26
CA PHE A 371 -13.46 -5.82 6.53
C PHE A 371 -13.35 -4.65 7.51
N ALA A 372 -12.38 -4.76 8.42
CA ALA A 372 -12.19 -3.84 9.54
C ALA A 372 -11.91 -2.43 9.04
N PHE A 373 -12.55 -1.44 9.66
CA PHE A 373 -12.22 -0.03 9.47
C PHE A 373 -11.36 0.44 10.64
N ASP A 374 -10.06 0.21 10.58
CA ASP A 374 -9.26 0.26 11.80
C ASP A 374 -9.26 1.63 12.51
N SER A 375 -9.29 2.72 11.74
CA SER A 375 -9.45 4.07 12.29
C SER A 375 -10.86 4.28 12.85
N GLY A 376 -11.91 4.06 12.05
CA GLY A 376 -13.29 4.31 12.47
C GLY A 376 -13.89 3.36 13.49
N GLU A 377 -13.42 2.11 13.57
CA GLU A 377 -13.93 1.07 14.46
C GLU A 377 -13.14 0.94 15.76
N TYR A 378 -11.83 1.25 15.77
CA TYR A 378 -10.99 1.08 16.97
C TYR A 378 -10.24 2.36 17.35
N GLY A 379 -9.72 3.08 16.36
CA GLY A 379 -8.94 4.30 16.55
C GLY A 379 -7.45 4.02 16.57
N MET A 380 -6.73 4.54 15.58
CA MET A 380 -5.29 4.31 15.41
C MET A 380 -4.46 4.94 16.54
N GLY A 381 -4.95 6.04 17.14
CA GLY A 381 -4.31 6.64 18.31
C GLY A 381 -4.51 5.82 19.57
N THR A 382 -5.73 5.35 19.83
CA THR A 382 -6.02 4.43 20.94
C THR A 382 -5.17 3.15 20.86
N MET A 383 -4.88 2.72 19.64
CA MET A 383 -4.11 1.52 19.31
C MET A 383 -2.60 1.78 19.11
N ALA A 384 -2.13 2.99 19.40
CA ALA A 384 -0.73 3.35 19.22
C ALA A 384 0.18 2.66 20.24
N ASN A 385 1.42 2.36 19.85
CA ASN A 385 2.41 1.73 20.72
C ASN A 385 3.19 2.78 21.54
N GLU A 386 3.75 2.34 22.68
CA GLU A 386 4.80 3.08 23.36
C GLU A 386 6.16 2.73 22.70
N LEU A 387 6.73 3.68 21.96
CA LEU A 387 7.94 3.47 21.18
C LEU A 387 9.19 3.42 22.08
N SER A 388 10.01 2.39 21.87
CA SER A 388 11.23 2.12 22.63
C SER A 388 12.43 2.82 22.01
N LEU A 389 13.16 3.58 22.85
CA LEU A 389 14.38 4.29 22.45
C LEU A 389 15.45 3.32 21.92
N GLY A 390 15.95 3.57 20.72
CA GLY A 390 17.03 2.79 20.10
C GLY A 390 16.59 1.50 19.41
N CYS A 391 15.30 1.14 19.48
CA CYS A 391 14.72 0.01 18.75
C CYS A 391 13.81 0.52 17.61
N ASP A 392 12.72 1.22 17.96
CA ASP A 392 11.73 1.67 16.98
C ASP A 392 12.20 2.92 16.23
N CYS A 393 12.90 3.83 16.92
CA CYS A 393 13.49 5.03 16.34
C CYS A 393 14.99 5.10 16.72
N LEU A 394 15.86 5.24 15.72
CA LEU A 394 17.33 5.20 15.85
C LEU A 394 17.96 6.58 15.63
N GLY A 395 18.80 7.02 16.58
CA GLY A 395 19.48 8.32 16.52
C GLY A 395 19.24 9.16 17.78
N GLN A 396 19.20 10.48 17.64
CA GLN A 396 18.75 11.38 18.70
C GLN A 396 17.26 11.70 18.51
N ILE A 397 16.43 11.21 19.44
CA ILE A 397 14.98 11.18 19.28
C ILE A 397 14.31 12.14 20.27
N HIS A 398 13.34 12.91 19.78
CA HIS A 398 12.38 13.65 20.59
C HIS A 398 11.04 12.92 20.57
N TYR A 399 10.48 12.61 21.74
CA TYR A 399 9.21 11.92 21.86
C TYR A 399 8.10 12.85 22.35
N LEU A 400 6.89 12.65 21.83
CA LEU A 400 5.67 13.26 22.35
C LEU A 400 4.75 12.18 22.93
N PRO A 401 4.04 12.48 24.03
CA PRO A 401 3.03 11.58 24.60
C PRO A 401 1.69 11.73 23.87
N GLY A 402 0.84 10.72 24.03
CA GLY A 402 -0.57 10.74 23.64
C GLY A 402 -1.44 10.22 24.77
N SER A 403 -2.69 10.67 24.82
CA SER A 403 -3.64 10.25 25.85
C SER A 403 -5.03 10.01 25.26
N TYR A 404 -5.75 9.05 25.85
CA TYR A 404 -7.14 8.77 25.52
C TYR A 404 -7.92 8.41 26.80
N VAL A 405 -9.24 8.26 26.68
CA VAL A 405 -10.15 8.01 27.80
C VAL A 405 -10.39 6.51 28.00
N ALA A 406 -10.37 6.05 29.24
CA ALA A 406 -10.83 4.72 29.62
C ALA A 406 -12.36 4.69 29.79
N ASN A 407 -12.96 3.50 29.82
CA ASN A 407 -14.39 3.29 30.00
C ASN A 407 -14.94 3.93 31.28
N ASP A 408 -14.12 4.05 32.32
CA ASP A 408 -14.43 4.70 33.59
C ASP A 408 -14.07 6.20 33.61
N GLY A 409 -13.80 6.83 32.47
CA GLY A 409 -13.47 8.25 32.36
C GLY A 409 -12.09 8.63 32.93
N SER A 410 -11.29 7.67 33.40
CA SER A 410 -9.89 7.89 33.71
C SER A 410 -9.06 8.05 32.43
N VAL A 411 -7.82 8.50 32.57
CA VAL A 411 -6.93 8.76 31.44
C VAL A 411 -5.93 7.63 31.29
N ILE A 412 -5.74 7.18 30.05
CA ILE A 412 -4.65 6.31 29.66
C ILE A 412 -3.64 7.15 28.87
N THR A 413 -2.38 7.14 29.31
CA THR A 413 -1.29 7.86 28.65
C THR A 413 -0.27 6.89 28.07
N ILE A 414 0.06 7.12 26.80
CA ILE A 414 1.15 6.48 26.07
C ILE A 414 2.31 7.48 26.03
N LYS A 415 3.41 7.18 26.74
CA LYS A 415 4.48 8.17 27.02
C LYS A 415 5.25 8.59 25.77
N ASN A 416 5.58 7.62 24.92
CA ASN A 416 6.44 7.80 23.75
C ASN A 416 5.67 7.42 22.48
N VAL A 417 4.58 8.11 22.16
CA VAL A 417 3.68 7.68 21.08
C VAL A 417 4.10 8.18 19.70
N ILE A 418 4.65 9.41 19.64
CA ILE A 418 5.20 10.00 18.42
C ILE A 418 6.70 10.16 18.61
N CYS A 419 7.49 9.70 17.65
CA CYS A 419 8.93 9.94 17.61
C CYS A 419 9.30 10.93 16.52
N ILE A 420 10.19 11.87 16.84
CA ILE A 420 10.65 12.95 15.99
C ILE A 420 12.17 12.93 15.95
N HIS A 421 12.74 12.76 14.77
CA HIS A 421 14.19 12.70 14.58
C HIS A 421 14.60 13.06 13.16
N GLU A 422 15.91 13.15 12.93
CA GLU A 422 16.47 13.46 11.62
C GLU A 422 17.29 12.29 11.09
N GLU A 423 17.19 12.04 9.78
CA GLU A 423 17.93 10.96 9.12
C GLU A 423 18.67 11.49 7.90
N ASP A 424 19.84 10.90 7.63
CA ASP A 424 20.46 10.99 6.32
C ASP A 424 19.63 10.19 5.29
N ASN A 425 19.45 10.75 4.11
CA ASN A 425 18.70 10.13 3.02
C ASN A 425 19.47 10.20 1.69
N GLY A 426 20.80 10.00 1.75
CA GLY A 426 21.64 9.91 0.57
C GLY A 426 21.93 11.26 -0.09
N VAL A 427 21.89 11.31 -1.43
CA VAL A 427 22.22 12.51 -2.22
C VAL A 427 20.98 13.36 -2.45
N LEU A 428 21.07 14.66 -2.18
CA LEU A 428 20.01 15.63 -2.47
C LEU A 428 20.09 16.11 -3.92
N TRP A 429 21.26 16.59 -4.32
CA TRP A 429 21.58 16.91 -5.70
C TRP A 429 23.09 16.82 -5.94
N LYS A 430 23.48 16.51 -7.18
CA LYS A 430 24.88 16.43 -7.61
C LYS A 430 25.00 16.87 -9.07
N HIS A 431 26.08 17.58 -9.39
CA HIS A 431 26.47 17.85 -10.77
C HIS A 431 27.99 17.76 -10.93
N THR A 432 28.45 17.34 -12.09
CA THR A 432 29.87 17.28 -12.45
C THR A 432 30.05 17.77 -13.88
N ASP A 433 30.88 18.79 -14.06
CA ASP A 433 31.29 19.24 -15.39
C ASP A 433 32.43 18.34 -15.90
N TYR A 434 32.16 17.60 -16.97
CA TYR A 434 33.10 16.62 -17.54
C TYR A 434 34.26 17.26 -18.30
N ARG A 435 34.19 18.56 -18.60
CA ARG A 435 35.20 19.25 -19.41
C ARG A 435 36.52 19.37 -18.63
N PRO A 436 37.68 19.45 -19.31
CA PRO A 436 38.95 19.71 -18.63
C PRO A 436 38.87 20.97 -17.75
N GLY A 437 39.24 20.84 -16.46
CA GLY A 437 39.08 21.90 -15.47
C GLY A 437 37.68 22.05 -14.86
N GLY A 438 36.73 21.19 -15.25
CA GLY A 438 35.37 21.14 -14.74
C GLY A 438 35.29 20.76 -13.25
N ARG A 439 34.29 21.29 -12.55
CA ARG A 439 34.08 21.09 -11.11
C ARG A 439 32.94 20.11 -10.84
N SER A 440 33.03 19.42 -9.71
CA SER A 440 31.95 18.61 -9.15
C SER A 440 31.42 19.24 -7.87
N GLN A 441 30.11 19.14 -7.66
CA GLN A 441 29.44 19.52 -6.42
C GLN A 441 28.43 18.45 -6.05
N THR A 442 28.45 18.00 -4.79
CA THR A 442 27.48 17.06 -4.22
C THR A 442 26.94 17.62 -2.93
N VAL A 443 25.63 17.54 -2.73
CA VAL A 443 24.94 17.91 -1.49
C VAL A 443 24.17 16.69 -0.99
N ARG A 444 24.31 16.39 0.30
CA ARG A 444 23.60 15.28 0.95
C ARG A 444 22.18 15.70 1.35
N ARG A 445 21.29 14.72 1.38
CA ARG A 445 19.89 14.88 1.76
C ARG A 445 19.71 14.49 3.21
N ARG A 446 19.08 15.36 3.98
CA ARG A 446 18.52 15.05 5.30
C ARG A 446 17.00 15.10 5.22
N ARG A 447 16.35 14.30 6.07
CA ARG A 447 14.90 14.35 6.29
C ARG A 447 14.58 14.47 7.76
N LEU A 448 13.56 15.26 8.08
CA LEU A 448 12.87 15.19 9.37
C LEU A 448 11.84 14.08 9.28
N VAL A 449 11.81 13.21 10.29
CA VAL A 449 10.85 12.10 10.43
C VAL A 449 9.95 12.40 11.61
N ILE A 450 8.64 12.32 11.40
CA ILE A 450 7.63 12.32 12.46
C ILE A 450 6.84 11.02 12.31
N SER A 451 6.99 10.12 13.27
CA SER A 451 6.50 8.73 13.16
C SER A 451 5.63 8.29 14.32
N MET A 452 4.69 7.38 14.03
CA MET A 452 3.86 6.66 15.00
C MET A 452 3.69 5.21 14.53
N VAL A 453 3.66 4.26 15.47
CA VAL A 453 3.30 2.86 15.22
C VAL A 453 1.99 2.56 15.94
N CYS A 454 1.08 1.82 15.30
CA CYS A 454 -0.12 1.28 15.96
C CYS A 454 -0.32 -0.21 15.64
N THR A 455 -0.80 -0.96 16.64
CA THR A 455 -1.09 -2.40 16.55
C THR A 455 -2.58 -2.63 16.54
N LEU A 456 -3.07 -3.25 15.46
CA LEU A 456 -4.47 -3.58 15.26
C LEU A 456 -4.62 -5.09 15.26
N ALA A 457 -4.76 -5.64 16.46
CA ALA A 457 -4.70 -7.08 16.73
C ALA A 457 -3.42 -7.70 16.13
N ASN A 458 -3.54 -8.34 14.97
CA ASN A 458 -2.46 -9.07 14.33
C ASN A 458 -1.50 -8.18 13.50
N TYR A 459 -1.93 -6.99 13.04
CA TYR A 459 -1.14 -6.14 12.15
C TYR A 459 -0.51 -4.95 12.87
N GLU A 460 0.70 -4.58 12.45
CA GLU A 460 1.34 -3.32 12.79
C GLU A 460 1.39 -2.38 11.58
N TYR A 461 1.03 -1.13 11.81
CA TYR A 461 1.17 -0.06 10.83
C TYR A 461 2.07 1.06 11.34
N ILE A 462 3.00 1.50 10.50
CA ILE A 462 3.93 2.59 10.81
C ILE A 462 3.65 3.76 9.87
N TRP A 463 3.37 4.93 10.45
CA TRP A 463 3.07 6.16 9.73
C TRP A 463 4.25 7.10 9.83
N ASN A 464 5.03 7.23 8.77
CA ASN A 464 6.20 8.10 8.75
C ASN A 464 5.94 9.32 7.86
N TYR A 465 5.84 10.50 8.48
CA TYR A 465 5.84 11.76 7.74
C TYR A 465 7.27 12.27 7.60
N HIS A 466 7.74 12.35 6.37
CA HIS A 466 9.07 12.84 6.02
C HIS A 466 8.98 14.25 5.42
N PHE A 467 9.82 15.14 5.93
CA PHE A 467 10.03 16.47 5.36
C PHE A 467 11.44 16.61 4.85
N TYR A 468 11.59 17.13 3.63
CA TYR A 468 12.87 17.19 2.94
C TYR A 468 13.31 18.63 2.66
N GLN A 469 14.63 18.80 2.54
CA GLN A 469 15.26 20.10 2.28
C GLN A 469 14.88 20.71 0.92
N ASP A 470 14.37 19.92 -0.03
CA ASP A 470 13.85 20.42 -1.32
C ASP A 470 12.40 20.91 -1.23
N GLY A 471 11.80 20.95 -0.03
CA GLY A 471 10.39 21.31 0.19
C GLY A 471 9.41 20.17 -0.10
N SER A 472 9.90 18.99 -0.50
CA SER A 472 9.06 17.80 -0.64
C SER A 472 8.59 17.29 0.73
N ILE A 473 7.37 16.77 0.76
CA ILE A 473 6.79 16.05 1.90
C ILE A 473 6.43 14.65 1.44
N GLU A 474 6.54 13.66 2.31
CA GLU A 474 6.16 12.28 2.02
C GLU A 474 5.49 11.63 3.23
N LEU A 475 4.42 10.89 2.99
CA LEU A 475 3.89 9.90 3.92
C LEU A 475 4.35 8.52 3.45
N GLU A 476 5.19 7.86 4.24
CA GLU A 476 5.51 6.45 4.10
C GLU A 476 4.68 5.64 5.09
N THR A 477 3.86 4.74 4.55
CA THR A 477 3.14 3.73 5.30
C THR A 477 3.90 2.42 5.21
N ARG A 478 4.21 1.82 6.36
CA ARG A 478 4.79 0.47 6.43
C ARG A 478 3.80 -0.49 7.07
N LEU A 479 3.63 -1.66 6.46
CA LEU A 479 2.80 -2.74 6.99
C LEU A 479 3.73 -3.88 7.42
N THR A 480 3.58 -4.36 8.65
CA THR A 480 4.29 -5.52 9.21
C THR A 480 3.41 -6.21 10.24
N GLY A 481 3.95 -7.10 11.06
CA GLY A 481 3.16 -7.88 12.01
C GLY A 481 2.82 -9.25 11.49
N ILE A 482 1.73 -9.83 11.97
CA ILE A 482 1.36 -11.22 11.71
C ILE A 482 0.11 -11.26 10.82
N LEU A 483 0.06 -12.22 9.90
CA LEU A 483 -1.10 -12.44 9.06
C LEU A 483 -2.32 -12.84 9.91
N GLN A 484 -3.50 -12.31 9.60
CA GLN A 484 -4.75 -12.89 10.09
C GLN A 484 -4.96 -14.23 9.38
N VAL A 485 -5.15 -15.29 10.16
CA VAL A 485 -5.26 -16.65 9.63
C VAL A 485 -6.50 -17.37 10.14
N TYR A 486 -6.86 -18.44 9.45
CA TYR A 486 -7.89 -19.39 9.83
C TYR A 486 -7.36 -20.82 9.63
N VAL A 487 -7.96 -21.80 10.29
CA VAL A 487 -7.55 -23.20 10.17
C VAL A 487 -8.09 -23.79 8.87
N GLY A 488 -7.24 -24.48 8.11
CA GLY A 488 -7.67 -25.24 6.93
C GLY A 488 -7.49 -26.74 7.11
N ALA A 489 -8.39 -27.52 6.53
CA ALA A 489 -8.32 -28.97 6.59
C ALA A 489 -7.21 -29.53 5.68
N ASP A 490 -6.76 -30.75 5.96
CA ASP A 490 -5.75 -31.41 5.13
C ASP A 490 -6.20 -31.55 3.68
N GLY A 491 -5.39 -31.01 2.76
CA GLY A 491 -5.67 -31.07 1.31
C GLY A 491 -6.88 -30.23 0.86
N GLU A 492 -7.43 -29.37 1.72
CA GLU A 492 -8.52 -28.46 1.36
C GLU A 492 -8.04 -27.44 0.31
N PRO A 493 -8.74 -27.32 -0.85
CA PRO A 493 -8.39 -26.30 -1.83
C PRO A 493 -8.68 -24.89 -1.32
N ASN A 494 -7.77 -23.97 -1.62
CA ASN A 494 -7.83 -22.60 -1.10
C ASN A 494 -7.74 -21.57 -2.24
N PRO A 495 -8.84 -21.28 -2.95
CA PRO A 495 -8.84 -20.30 -4.05
C PRO A 495 -8.81 -18.84 -3.58
N HIS A 496 -8.98 -18.58 -2.28
CA HIS A 496 -9.11 -17.24 -1.70
C HIS A 496 -8.07 -16.95 -0.60
N GLY A 497 -6.98 -17.70 -0.59
CA GLY A 497 -5.92 -17.59 0.41
C GLY A 497 -4.70 -18.42 0.05
N THR A 498 -3.70 -18.32 0.92
CA THR A 498 -2.45 -19.09 0.83
C THR A 498 -2.27 -19.89 2.11
N TYR A 499 -1.92 -21.16 1.99
CA TYR A 499 -1.38 -21.90 3.13
C TYR A 499 0.07 -21.48 3.36
N VAL A 500 0.28 -20.65 4.37
CA VAL A 500 1.62 -20.14 4.73
C VAL A 500 2.40 -21.13 5.60
N ALA A 501 1.66 -22.05 6.23
CA ALA A 501 2.17 -23.21 6.94
C ALA A 501 1.11 -24.35 6.87
N PRO A 502 1.46 -25.61 7.22
CA PRO A 502 0.49 -26.70 7.28
C PRO A 502 -0.75 -26.30 8.11
N ASN A 503 -1.92 -26.37 7.47
CA ASN A 503 -3.23 -26.06 8.05
C ASN A 503 -3.43 -24.60 8.53
N VAL A 504 -2.48 -23.69 8.24
CA VAL A 504 -2.59 -22.26 8.53
C VAL A 504 -2.91 -21.51 7.23
N ASN A 505 -4.17 -21.12 7.08
CA ASN A 505 -4.69 -20.44 5.90
C ASN A 505 -4.73 -18.92 6.11
N ALA A 506 -3.94 -18.17 5.35
CA ALA A 506 -4.00 -16.72 5.27
C ALA A 506 -4.85 -16.28 4.07
N HIS A 507 -6.02 -15.69 4.33
CA HIS A 507 -6.93 -15.24 3.26
C HIS A 507 -6.38 -14.01 2.53
N TYR A 508 -6.62 -13.92 1.22
CA TYR A 508 -6.32 -12.72 0.43
C TYR A 508 -7.09 -11.52 0.99
N HIS A 509 -6.48 -10.35 0.99
CA HIS A 509 -7.11 -9.13 1.49
C HIS A 509 -6.48 -7.88 0.87
N GLN A 510 -7.13 -6.73 1.04
CA GLN A 510 -6.54 -5.44 0.70
C GLN A 510 -6.34 -4.60 1.94
N HIS A 511 -5.35 -3.72 1.94
CA HIS A 511 -5.21 -2.64 2.91
C HIS A 511 -5.44 -1.34 2.17
N MET A 512 -6.58 -0.68 2.41
CA MET A 512 -6.98 0.53 1.68
C MET A 512 -7.08 1.70 2.66
N PHE A 513 -6.29 2.75 2.43
CA PHE A 513 -6.17 3.92 3.29
C PHE A 513 -6.77 5.15 2.62
N SER A 514 -7.22 6.13 3.42
CA SER A 514 -7.67 7.44 2.97
C SER A 514 -6.84 8.53 3.63
N LEU A 515 -5.90 9.12 2.89
CA LEU A 515 -5.17 10.30 3.33
C LEU A 515 -6.03 11.55 3.10
N ARG A 516 -6.33 12.30 4.16
CA ARG A 516 -6.96 13.61 4.08
C ARG A 516 -5.87 14.68 3.95
N ILE A 517 -5.93 15.43 2.86
CA ILE A 517 -5.08 16.59 2.58
C ILE A 517 -5.99 17.81 2.59
N ASP A 518 -5.69 18.73 3.50
CA ASP A 518 -6.33 20.04 3.61
C ASP A 518 -5.32 21.10 3.17
N PRO A 519 -5.28 21.43 1.87
CA PRO A 519 -4.28 22.32 1.32
C PRO A 519 -4.54 23.79 1.63
N MET A 520 -3.45 24.56 1.70
CA MET A 520 -3.48 26.01 1.73
C MET A 520 -2.30 26.59 0.95
N ILE A 521 -2.05 26.05 -0.24
CA ILE A 521 -0.89 26.37 -1.08
C ILE A 521 -0.89 27.88 -1.40
N ASP A 522 0.06 28.64 -0.83
CA ASP A 522 0.11 30.11 -0.90
C ASP A 522 -1.21 30.83 -0.51
N GLY A 523 -2.10 30.16 0.22
CA GLY A 523 -3.40 30.68 0.67
C GLY A 523 -4.52 29.64 0.56
N LEU A 524 -5.72 29.99 1.04
CA LEU A 524 -6.86 29.05 1.15
C LEU A 524 -7.56 28.74 -0.17
N GLN A 525 -7.48 29.64 -1.17
CA GLN A 525 -8.16 29.45 -2.46
C GLN A 525 -7.31 28.56 -3.36
N ASN A 526 -7.61 27.27 -3.38
CA ASN A 526 -6.86 26.27 -4.15
C ASN A 526 -7.79 25.56 -5.14
N SER A 527 -7.16 24.97 -6.16
CA SER A 527 -7.81 24.14 -7.16
C SER A 527 -7.00 22.85 -7.35
N VAL A 528 -7.62 21.81 -7.92
CA VAL A 528 -6.88 20.62 -8.37
C VAL A 528 -6.83 20.58 -9.89
N MET A 529 -5.63 20.42 -10.42
CA MET A 529 -5.39 20.19 -11.84
C MET A 529 -5.07 18.71 -12.07
N GLU A 530 -5.78 18.11 -13.02
CA GLU A 530 -5.49 16.80 -13.58
C GLU A 530 -4.68 16.95 -14.87
N THR A 531 -3.60 16.20 -15.00
CA THR A 531 -2.70 16.27 -16.16
C THR A 531 -2.55 14.87 -16.75
N ASP A 532 -2.94 14.71 -18.02
CA ASP A 532 -2.69 13.50 -18.81
C ASP A 532 -1.46 13.70 -19.70
N VAL A 533 -0.55 12.73 -19.72
CA VAL A 533 0.59 12.66 -20.65
C VAL A 533 0.15 11.87 -21.88
N MET A 534 0.24 12.48 -23.06
CA MET A 534 -0.29 11.89 -24.28
C MET A 534 0.60 12.17 -25.49
N ARG A 535 0.55 11.25 -26.47
CA ARG A 535 1.10 11.51 -27.81
C ARG A 535 0.30 12.63 -28.47
N MET A 536 0.90 13.33 -29.43
CA MET A 536 0.15 14.27 -30.26
C MET A 536 -0.93 13.52 -31.07
N PRO A 537 -2.24 13.77 -30.87
CA PRO A 537 -3.30 12.96 -31.49
C PRO A 537 -3.27 12.99 -33.03
N ASP A 538 -3.01 14.17 -33.58
CA ASP A 538 -3.16 14.46 -35.01
C ASP A 538 -1.81 14.61 -35.73
N ALA A 539 -0.72 14.07 -35.16
CA ALA A 539 0.63 14.15 -35.73
C ALA A 539 1.33 12.78 -35.73
N PRO A 540 0.99 11.90 -36.69
CA PRO A 540 1.66 10.60 -36.84
C PRO A 540 3.12 10.77 -37.28
N THR A 541 3.91 9.71 -37.13
CA THR A 541 5.28 9.62 -37.68
C THR A 541 5.27 9.97 -39.17
N GLY A 542 6.20 10.82 -39.59
CA GLY A 542 6.31 11.34 -40.96
C GLY A 542 5.48 12.61 -41.23
N SER A 543 4.63 13.04 -40.31
CA SER A 543 3.93 14.33 -40.42
C SER A 543 4.90 15.51 -40.27
N VAL A 544 4.53 16.69 -40.79
CA VAL A 544 5.34 17.92 -40.65
C VAL A 544 5.52 18.29 -39.17
N GLN A 545 4.48 18.06 -38.36
CA GLN A 545 4.44 18.40 -36.94
C GLN A 545 5.19 17.40 -36.05
N ASN A 546 5.36 16.14 -36.49
CA ASN A 546 6.00 15.07 -35.71
C ASN A 546 6.71 14.05 -36.62
N PHE A 547 7.66 14.52 -37.43
CA PHE A 547 8.30 13.70 -38.47
C PHE A 547 8.93 12.42 -37.92
N ALA A 548 9.64 12.51 -36.79
CA ALA A 548 10.28 11.36 -36.16
C ALA A 548 9.36 10.57 -35.21
N GLY A 549 8.11 10.99 -35.02
CA GLY A 549 7.15 10.30 -34.15
C GLY A 549 7.43 10.39 -32.65
N ASN A 550 8.40 11.20 -32.24
CA ASN A 550 8.88 11.27 -30.85
C ASN A 550 8.08 12.24 -29.96
N ALA A 551 7.22 13.09 -30.53
CA ALA A 551 6.53 14.12 -29.78
C ALA A 551 5.44 13.57 -28.84
N PHE A 552 5.46 14.06 -27.61
CA PHE A 552 4.40 13.90 -26.61
C PHE A 552 4.14 15.24 -25.94
N MET A 553 2.98 15.37 -25.31
CA MET A 553 2.50 16.59 -24.67
C MET A 553 1.71 16.27 -23.40
N THR A 554 1.42 17.30 -22.62
CA THR A 554 0.51 17.22 -21.48
C THR A 554 -0.81 17.91 -21.78
N LYS A 555 -1.91 17.34 -21.33
CA LYS A 555 -3.23 17.97 -21.35
C LYS A 555 -3.69 18.22 -19.92
N ASP A 556 -3.75 19.49 -19.56
CA ASP A 556 -4.21 19.95 -18.26
C ASP A 556 -5.74 20.15 -18.27
N SER A 557 -6.41 19.58 -17.27
CA SER A 557 -7.85 19.65 -17.05
C SER A 557 -8.14 20.06 -15.61
N LEU A 558 -8.78 21.21 -15.42
CA LEU A 558 -9.10 21.69 -14.09
C LEU A 558 -10.34 20.97 -13.52
N ILE A 559 -10.24 20.53 -12.26
CA ILE A 559 -11.37 19.99 -11.50
C ILE A 559 -12.19 21.17 -10.98
N LYS A 560 -13.41 21.33 -11.50
CA LYS A 560 -14.27 22.49 -11.20
C LYS A 560 -15.37 22.20 -10.19
N GLN A 561 -15.76 20.94 -10.06
CA GLN A 561 -16.86 20.50 -9.19
C GLN A 561 -16.40 19.36 -8.28
N GLU A 562 -17.06 19.25 -7.13
CA GLU A 562 -16.89 18.12 -6.21
C GLU A 562 -17.05 16.79 -6.95
N GLY A 563 -16.24 15.81 -6.58
CA GLY A 563 -16.32 14.49 -7.21
C GLY A 563 -15.04 13.67 -7.04
N SER A 564 -15.09 12.46 -7.58
CA SER A 564 -13.95 11.55 -7.65
C SER A 564 -13.24 11.63 -9.00
N ARG A 565 -12.02 11.08 -9.05
CA ARG A 565 -11.21 10.90 -10.25
C ARG A 565 -10.55 9.54 -10.26
N GLN A 566 -10.63 8.87 -11.41
CA GLN A 566 -9.93 7.62 -11.67
C GLN A 566 -8.50 7.89 -12.12
N TYR A 567 -7.58 7.04 -11.69
CA TYR A 567 -6.23 6.98 -12.25
C TYR A 567 -6.27 6.30 -13.62
N ASP A 568 -5.43 6.76 -14.55
CA ASP A 568 -5.26 6.14 -15.86
C ASP A 568 -3.76 5.91 -16.11
N LEU A 569 -3.37 4.63 -16.12
CA LEU A 569 -1.99 4.22 -16.37
C LEU A 569 -1.56 4.51 -17.81
N SER A 570 -2.50 4.49 -18.77
CA SER A 570 -2.18 4.66 -20.20
C SER A 570 -1.78 6.10 -20.55
N THR A 571 -2.23 7.07 -19.74
CA THR A 571 -1.88 8.48 -19.86
C THR A 571 -0.93 8.96 -18.77
N ASP A 572 -0.46 8.07 -17.89
CA ASP A 572 0.30 8.45 -16.70
C ASP A 572 -0.35 9.63 -15.95
N ARG A 573 -1.66 9.51 -15.68
CA ARG A 573 -2.47 10.61 -15.14
C ARG A 573 -1.91 11.12 -13.82
N ARG A 574 -1.76 12.44 -13.69
CA ARG A 574 -1.20 13.10 -12.51
C ARG A 574 -2.15 14.14 -11.94
N TRP A 575 -2.02 14.41 -10.64
CA TRP A 575 -2.75 15.49 -9.98
C TRP A 575 -1.80 16.45 -9.30
N ARG A 576 -2.17 17.73 -9.31
CA ARG A 576 -1.48 18.78 -8.56
C ARG A 576 -2.48 19.76 -7.98
N ILE A 577 -2.25 20.13 -6.73
CA ILE A 577 -2.99 21.19 -6.04
C ILE A 577 -2.31 22.50 -6.41
N VAL A 578 -3.08 23.48 -6.86
CA VAL A 578 -2.55 24.74 -7.40
C VAL A 578 -3.27 25.94 -6.81
N ASN A 579 -2.57 27.07 -6.76
CA ASN A 579 -3.15 28.38 -6.47
C ASN A 579 -3.03 29.28 -7.70
N SER A 580 -4.17 29.72 -8.23
CA SER A 580 -4.23 30.52 -9.46
C SER A 580 -3.80 31.98 -9.26
N ALA A 581 -3.83 32.47 -8.01
CA ALA A 581 -3.52 33.86 -7.67
C ALA A 581 -2.01 34.18 -7.69
N ARG A 582 -1.14 33.15 -7.76
CA ARG A 582 0.30 33.33 -7.98
C ARG A 582 0.80 32.48 -9.13
N LYS A 583 1.51 33.13 -10.06
CA LYS A 583 2.16 32.49 -11.20
C LYS A 583 3.66 32.41 -10.99
N HIS A 584 4.26 31.32 -11.41
CA HIS A 584 5.71 31.21 -11.47
C HIS A 584 6.27 32.10 -12.57
N TYR A 585 7.27 32.93 -12.22
CA TYR A 585 7.78 34.01 -13.08
C TYR A 585 8.27 33.53 -14.46
N SER A 586 8.83 32.32 -14.54
CA SER A 586 9.45 31.80 -15.77
C SER A 586 8.52 30.88 -16.56
N SER A 587 7.83 29.95 -15.88
CA SER A 587 6.99 28.96 -16.56
C SER A 587 5.57 29.48 -16.84
N GLY A 588 5.14 30.56 -16.20
CA GLY A 588 3.76 31.06 -16.28
C GLY A 588 2.71 30.13 -15.66
N ALA A 589 3.12 28.99 -15.11
CA ALA A 589 2.25 28.03 -14.45
C ALA A 589 1.78 28.56 -13.09
N ASN A 590 0.63 28.08 -12.62
CA ASN A 590 0.22 28.29 -11.23
C ASN A 590 1.24 27.66 -10.29
N VAL A 591 1.51 28.31 -9.17
CA VAL A 591 2.25 27.67 -8.06
C VAL A 591 1.45 26.47 -7.56
N GLY A 592 2.11 25.37 -7.19
CA GLY A 592 1.40 24.18 -6.78
C GLY A 592 2.27 23.10 -6.15
N TYR A 593 1.61 22.05 -5.67
CA TYR A 593 2.23 20.81 -5.19
C TYR A 593 1.62 19.61 -5.91
N SER A 594 2.45 18.77 -6.52
CA SER A 594 2.01 17.53 -7.17
C SER A 594 1.80 16.42 -6.15
N ILE A 595 0.76 15.60 -6.36
CA ILE A 595 0.48 14.40 -5.59
C ILE A 595 1.00 13.20 -6.38
N GLY A 596 1.93 12.44 -5.79
CA GLY A 596 2.44 11.21 -6.36
C GLY A 596 2.15 10.02 -5.44
N VAL A 597 1.71 8.91 -6.01
CA VAL A 597 1.46 7.64 -5.29
C VAL A 597 2.43 6.60 -5.81
N LYS A 598 3.31 6.08 -4.96
CA LYS A 598 4.28 5.03 -5.30
C LYS A 598 3.97 3.78 -4.50
N GLY A 599 3.90 2.63 -5.17
CA GLY A 599 3.57 1.34 -4.55
C GLY A 599 2.10 1.21 -4.09
N GLY A 600 1.36 2.32 -3.97
CA GLY A 600 0.03 2.34 -3.35
C GLY A 600 -1.17 2.53 -4.28
N MET A 601 -0.99 2.59 -5.60
CA MET A 601 -2.10 2.82 -6.55
C MET A 601 -2.70 1.48 -6.98
N VAL A 602 -3.70 0.99 -6.25
CA VAL A 602 -4.38 -0.30 -6.53
C VAL A 602 -5.90 -0.12 -6.66
N PRO A 603 -6.57 -0.88 -7.55
CA PRO A 603 -8.03 -0.90 -7.61
C PRO A 603 -8.63 -1.64 -6.40
N SER A 604 -9.87 -1.30 -6.05
CA SER A 604 -10.67 -2.13 -5.14
C SER A 604 -11.20 -3.36 -5.86
N PHE A 605 -11.06 -4.54 -5.24
CA PHE A 605 -11.60 -5.80 -5.74
C PHE A 605 -12.94 -6.20 -5.12
N VAL A 606 -13.40 -5.49 -4.07
CA VAL A 606 -14.76 -5.70 -3.57
C VAL A 606 -15.78 -5.12 -4.54
N ARG A 607 -16.92 -5.81 -4.69
CA ARG A 607 -18.02 -5.33 -5.53
C ARG A 607 -18.64 -4.05 -4.96
N GLU A 608 -19.11 -3.16 -5.83
CA GLU A 608 -19.70 -1.87 -5.43
C GLU A 608 -20.95 -2.01 -4.55
N ASP A 609 -21.71 -3.11 -4.71
CA ASP A 609 -22.92 -3.43 -3.95
C ASP A 609 -22.63 -4.25 -2.67
N SER A 610 -21.37 -4.55 -2.37
CA SER A 610 -20.97 -5.32 -1.19
C SER A 610 -21.25 -4.58 0.13
N TRP A 611 -21.24 -5.31 1.25
CA TRP A 611 -21.33 -4.72 2.59
C TRP A 611 -20.15 -3.78 2.88
N CYS A 612 -18.95 -4.14 2.44
CA CYS A 612 -17.76 -3.30 2.57
C CYS A 612 -17.91 -2.00 1.77
N ALA A 613 -18.13 -2.09 0.45
CA ALA A 613 -18.14 -0.92 -0.44
C ALA A 613 -19.22 0.11 -0.09
N ARG A 614 -20.36 -0.32 0.46
CA ARG A 614 -21.41 0.58 0.97
C ARG A 614 -20.93 1.42 2.17
N ARG A 615 -20.04 0.90 3.00
CA ARG A 615 -19.49 1.59 4.19
C ARG A 615 -18.17 2.32 3.88
N SER A 616 -17.44 1.89 2.85
CA SER A 616 -16.14 2.42 2.46
C SER A 616 -16.18 3.19 1.14
N GLY A 617 -17.07 4.17 0.99
CA GLY A 617 -17.24 4.90 -0.29
C GLY A 617 -15.94 5.44 -0.90
N PHE A 618 -14.96 5.80 -0.06
CA PHE A 618 -13.65 6.29 -0.48
C PHE A 618 -12.83 5.31 -1.33
N ILE A 619 -13.06 3.99 -1.24
CA ILE A 619 -12.29 3.01 -2.04
C ILE A 619 -12.72 2.94 -3.50
N LYS A 620 -13.82 3.60 -3.88
CA LYS A 620 -14.37 3.59 -5.24
C LYS A 620 -13.54 4.40 -6.24
N ALA A 621 -12.63 5.26 -5.75
CA ALA A 621 -11.73 6.03 -6.61
C ALA A 621 -10.43 6.41 -5.87
N PRO A 622 -9.31 6.58 -6.59
CA PRO A 622 -8.03 7.01 -6.02
C PRO A 622 -7.98 8.45 -5.50
N LEU A 623 -8.71 9.38 -6.11
CA LEU A 623 -8.69 10.79 -5.73
C LEU A 623 -10.11 11.34 -5.60
N TRP A 624 -10.35 12.09 -4.54
CA TRP A 624 -11.59 12.82 -4.31
C TRP A 624 -11.29 14.27 -3.99
N VAL A 625 -12.06 15.18 -4.58
CA VAL A 625 -11.98 16.61 -4.31
C VAL A 625 -13.36 17.06 -3.86
N VAL A 626 -13.44 17.61 -2.66
CA VAL A 626 -14.68 18.17 -2.10
C VAL A 626 -14.40 19.56 -1.57
N ARG A 627 -15.43 20.41 -1.45
CA ARG A 627 -15.26 21.70 -0.78
C ARG A 627 -15.17 21.48 0.72
N ASP A 628 -14.35 22.25 1.42
CA ASP A 628 -14.42 22.28 2.87
C ASP A 628 -15.71 23.00 3.33
N VAL A 629 -16.34 22.45 4.35
CA VAL A 629 -17.53 23.02 4.97
C VAL A 629 -17.37 22.86 6.48
N GLU A 630 -16.98 23.95 7.14
CA GLU A 630 -16.90 24.00 8.60
C GLU A 630 -18.26 24.35 9.20
N GLY A 631 -18.75 23.49 10.09
CA GLY A 631 -19.95 23.72 10.90
C GLY A 631 -19.65 23.74 12.40
N PRO A 632 -20.69 23.72 13.26
CA PRO A 632 -20.53 23.70 14.71
C PRO A 632 -19.74 22.50 15.24
N LYS A 633 -19.67 21.40 14.47
CA LYS A 633 -18.92 20.18 14.79
C LYS A 633 -17.58 20.06 14.03
N GLY A 634 -17.11 21.16 13.42
CA GLY A 634 -15.85 21.22 12.68
C GLY A 634 -15.98 21.00 11.16
N SER A 635 -14.85 20.72 10.52
CA SER A 635 -14.70 20.44 9.08
C SER A 635 -15.19 19.02 8.72
N ARG A 636 -15.36 18.76 7.42
CA ARG A 636 -15.53 17.40 6.87
C ARG A 636 -14.26 16.57 7.10
N MET A 637 -14.36 15.54 7.95
CA MET A 637 -13.19 14.76 8.41
C MET A 637 -13.22 13.28 8.00
N TRP A 638 -14.33 12.59 8.23
CA TRP A 638 -14.38 11.13 8.22
C TRP A 638 -14.97 10.58 6.91
N PRO A 639 -14.17 9.97 6.02
CA PRO A 639 -14.64 9.57 4.70
C PRO A 639 -15.64 8.40 4.74
N SER A 640 -15.67 7.63 5.83
CA SER A 640 -16.67 6.58 6.12
C SER A 640 -17.65 6.98 7.24
N GLY A 641 -17.74 8.27 7.56
CA GLY A 641 -18.58 8.80 8.62
C GLY A 641 -18.01 8.63 10.03
N LYS A 642 -18.60 9.35 10.99
CA LYS A 642 -18.09 9.40 12.36
C LYS A 642 -18.29 8.06 13.12
N TYR A 643 -19.45 7.43 12.99
CA TYR A 643 -19.81 6.21 13.73
C TYR A 643 -19.80 5.00 12.78
N VAL A 644 -18.66 4.31 12.70
CA VAL A 644 -18.43 3.23 11.73
C VAL A 644 -18.90 1.85 12.21
N PRO A 645 -18.68 1.43 13.48
CA PRO A 645 -19.11 0.12 13.96
C PRO A 645 -20.58 -0.17 13.64
N GLN A 646 -20.86 -1.36 13.09
CA GLN A 646 -22.20 -1.85 12.76
C GLN A 646 -23.00 -1.02 11.74
N SER A 647 -22.40 -0.01 11.12
CA SER A 647 -23.07 0.79 10.08
C SER A 647 -23.49 -0.12 8.91
N ARG A 648 -24.74 0.02 8.45
CA ARG A 648 -25.33 -0.84 7.40
C ARG A 648 -25.40 -0.19 6.04
N THR A 649 -25.29 1.13 6.01
CA THR A 649 -25.47 1.97 4.83
C THR A 649 -24.37 3.01 4.77
N THR A 650 -24.19 3.62 3.60
CA THR A 650 -23.31 4.78 3.45
C THR A 650 -23.82 5.92 4.35
N PRO A 651 -23.02 6.41 5.30
CA PRO A 651 -23.45 7.53 6.15
C PRO A 651 -23.68 8.79 5.32
N GLU A 652 -24.67 9.61 5.69
CA GLU A 652 -24.93 10.88 4.98
C GLU A 652 -23.77 11.87 5.11
N ASP A 653 -23.11 11.88 6.26
CA ASP A 653 -21.87 12.64 6.47
C ASP A 653 -20.65 11.76 6.15
N SER A 654 -20.37 11.57 4.86
CA SER A 654 -19.26 10.76 4.36
C SER A 654 -18.76 11.26 3.01
N LEU A 655 -17.55 10.83 2.60
CA LEU A 655 -16.89 11.33 1.40
C LEU A 655 -17.70 11.08 0.12
N GLU A 656 -18.30 9.89 0.00
CA GLU A 656 -19.14 9.56 -1.15
C GLU A 656 -20.31 10.53 -1.27
N LYS A 657 -20.98 10.84 -0.16
CA LYS A 657 -22.13 11.76 -0.15
C LYS A 657 -21.72 13.20 -0.40
N TRP A 658 -20.65 13.69 0.25
CA TRP A 658 -20.12 15.02 0.00
C TRP A 658 -19.75 15.22 -1.47
N SER A 659 -19.17 14.21 -2.11
CA SER A 659 -18.74 14.29 -3.51
C SER A 659 -19.87 14.43 -4.52
N THR A 660 -21.10 14.05 -4.15
CA THR A 660 -22.29 14.15 -5.02
C THR A 660 -23.00 15.51 -4.94
N GLY A 661 -22.55 16.41 -4.06
CA GLY A 661 -23.17 17.72 -3.87
C GLY A 661 -23.06 18.67 -5.07
N GLY A 662 -22.14 18.41 -6.01
CA GLY A 662 -21.93 19.23 -7.20
C GLY A 662 -21.42 20.65 -6.90
N GLY A 663 -20.90 20.89 -5.68
CA GLY A 663 -20.35 22.17 -5.29
C GLY A 663 -19.16 22.57 -6.15
N LYS A 664 -18.93 23.88 -6.31
CA LYS A 664 -17.71 24.39 -6.97
C LYS A 664 -16.48 24.11 -6.10
N VAL A 665 -15.38 23.71 -6.72
CA VAL A 665 -14.06 23.48 -6.07
C VAL A 665 -12.90 24.17 -6.80
N GLU A 666 -13.19 24.98 -7.83
CA GLU A 666 -12.20 25.84 -8.50
C GLU A 666 -11.99 27.12 -7.68
N ASP A 667 -10.77 27.33 -7.19
CA ASP A 667 -10.31 28.47 -6.40
C ASP A 667 -11.15 28.67 -5.13
N GLU A 668 -11.36 27.58 -4.40
CA GLU A 668 -12.11 27.52 -3.14
C GLU A 668 -11.24 26.92 -2.03
N ASP A 669 -11.74 26.94 -0.78
CA ASP A 669 -11.20 26.10 0.29
C ASP A 669 -11.67 24.66 0.07
N ILE A 670 -10.73 23.77 -0.25
CA ILE A 670 -11.00 22.41 -0.71
C ILE A 670 -10.38 21.38 0.24
N LEU A 671 -10.90 20.16 0.19
CA LEU A 671 -10.29 18.98 0.77
C LEU A 671 -9.99 17.98 -0.32
N VAL A 672 -8.82 17.38 -0.26
CA VAL A 672 -8.39 16.32 -1.17
C VAL A 672 -8.21 15.04 -0.37
N TYR A 673 -8.94 13.99 -0.76
CA TYR A 673 -8.74 12.66 -0.19
C TYR A 673 -8.05 11.77 -1.21
N VAL A 674 -6.94 11.16 -0.80
CA VAL A 674 -6.17 10.22 -1.62
C VAL A 674 -6.38 8.82 -1.08
N THR A 675 -7.01 7.97 -1.88
CA THR A 675 -7.13 6.55 -1.60
C THR A 675 -5.92 5.83 -2.16
N PHE A 676 -5.21 5.11 -1.30
CA PHE A 676 -4.05 4.30 -1.66
C PHE A 676 -4.05 3.00 -0.85
N GLY A 677 -3.28 2.01 -1.26
CA GLY A 677 -3.30 0.72 -0.60
C GLY A 677 -2.47 -0.36 -1.29
N THR A 678 -2.58 -1.58 -0.79
CA THR A 678 -2.00 -2.77 -1.39
C THR A 678 -3.01 -3.91 -1.45
N THR A 679 -2.87 -4.78 -2.46
CA THR A 679 -3.59 -6.05 -2.52
C THR A 679 -2.64 -7.14 -2.06
N HIS A 680 -2.87 -7.64 -0.86
CA HIS A 680 -2.01 -8.63 -0.23
C HIS A 680 -2.46 -10.03 -0.59
N ILE A 681 -1.62 -10.70 -1.39
CA ILE A 681 -1.67 -12.14 -1.63
C ILE A 681 -0.59 -12.74 -0.72
N PRO A 682 -0.94 -13.26 0.47
CA PRO A 682 0.05 -13.67 1.46
C PRO A 682 0.97 -14.78 0.92
N ARG A 683 2.21 -14.78 1.37
CA ARG A 683 3.23 -15.76 0.99
C ARG A 683 3.80 -16.47 2.22
N PRO A 684 4.39 -17.66 2.09
CA PRO A 684 5.07 -18.31 3.20
C PRO A 684 6.16 -17.44 3.85
N GLU A 685 6.82 -16.55 3.11
CA GLU A 685 7.81 -15.61 3.63
C GLU A 685 7.22 -14.52 4.54
N ASP A 686 5.90 -14.33 4.50
CA ASP A 686 5.19 -13.40 5.38
C ASP A 686 4.87 -14.07 6.74
N TRP A 687 5.30 -15.31 6.97
CA TRP A 687 5.01 -16.13 8.15
C TRP A 687 6.30 -16.59 8.86
N PRO A 688 6.34 -16.63 10.21
CA PRO A 688 5.27 -16.27 11.17
C PRO A 688 5.11 -14.78 11.44
N VAL A 689 6.05 -13.95 11.01
CA VAL A 689 5.98 -12.49 11.10
C VAL A 689 6.41 -11.89 9.76
N MET A 690 5.62 -10.96 9.26
CA MET A 690 5.72 -10.43 7.91
C MET A 690 6.82 -9.36 7.81
N PRO A 691 7.77 -9.50 6.87
CA PRO A 691 8.68 -8.43 6.51
C PRO A 691 7.93 -7.18 6.02
N VAL A 692 8.49 -6.00 6.22
CA VAL A 692 7.80 -4.74 5.92
C VAL A 692 7.43 -4.61 4.43
N GLU A 693 6.17 -4.26 4.16
CA GLU A 693 5.68 -3.74 2.86
C GLU A 693 5.60 -2.20 2.92
N HIS A 694 6.05 -1.51 1.87
CA HIS A 694 6.14 -0.04 1.82
C HIS A 694 5.18 0.58 0.81
N LEU A 695 4.42 1.60 1.25
CA LEU A 695 3.59 2.45 0.39
C LEU A 695 3.95 3.92 0.63
N ASN A 696 4.05 4.72 -0.44
CA ASN A 696 4.50 6.12 -0.31
C ASN A 696 3.59 7.10 -1.06
N ILE A 697 3.16 8.16 -0.37
CA ILE A 697 2.52 9.33 -0.97
C ILE A 697 3.50 10.49 -0.90
N THR A 698 3.80 11.12 -2.04
CA THR A 698 4.69 12.29 -2.10
C THR A 698 3.93 13.53 -2.51
N LEU A 699 4.19 14.63 -1.80
CA LEU A 699 3.72 15.98 -2.10
C LEU A 699 4.95 16.81 -2.48
N LYS A 700 5.08 17.16 -3.76
CA LYS A 700 6.29 17.83 -4.26
C LYS A 700 5.99 19.22 -4.82
N PRO A 701 6.82 20.24 -4.52
CA PRO A 701 6.63 21.57 -5.07
C PRO A 701 6.78 21.54 -6.61
N GLN A 702 5.80 22.12 -7.31
CA GLN A 702 5.81 22.27 -8.76
C GLN A 702 5.54 23.73 -9.11
N SER A 703 6.53 24.40 -9.70
CA SER A 703 6.48 25.85 -9.97
C SER A 703 6.22 26.71 -8.72
N PHE A 704 6.36 26.16 -7.51
CA PHE A 704 6.15 26.88 -6.26
C PHE A 704 7.32 27.82 -5.94
N PHE A 705 8.54 27.31 -6.05
CA PHE A 705 9.78 28.08 -5.89
C PHE A 705 10.30 28.59 -7.22
N THR A 706 11.16 29.62 -7.19
CA THR A 706 11.76 30.23 -8.39
C THR A 706 12.96 29.47 -8.95
N LYS A 707 13.52 28.57 -8.15
CA LYS A 707 14.66 27.69 -8.44
C LYS A 707 14.62 26.51 -7.47
N ASN A 708 15.59 25.59 -7.57
CA ASN A 708 15.76 24.55 -6.56
C ASN A 708 15.93 25.21 -5.17
N PRO A 709 15.02 24.99 -4.21
CA PRO A 709 15.04 25.66 -2.91
C PRO A 709 16.18 25.14 -2.01
N SER A 710 16.82 24.03 -2.36
CA SER A 710 17.93 23.42 -1.58
C SER A 710 19.33 23.83 -2.04
N MET A 711 19.46 24.89 -2.84
CA MET A 711 20.76 25.35 -3.34
C MET A 711 21.61 26.08 -2.30
N ASP A 712 21.00 26.52 -1.20
CA ASP A 712 21.64 27.13 -0.03
C ASP A 712 22.13 26.10 0.99
N VAL A 713 21.71 24.83 0.85
CA VAL A 713 22.21 23.72 1.66
C VAL A 713 23.68 23.49 1.36
N GLN A 714 24.52 23.61 2.38
CA GLN A 714 25.96 23.42 2.24
C GLN A 714 26.27 21.95 1.94
N GLY A 715 27.07 21.72 0.88
CA GLY A 715 27.67 20.41 0.64
C GLY A 715 28.77 20.16 1.65
N SER A 716 28.55 19.27 2.62
CA SER A 716 29.57 18.86 3.59
C SER A 716 30.22 17.55 3.18
N LYS A 717 31.53 17.46 3.37
CA LYS A 717 32.28 16.21 3.33
C LYS A 717 32.38 15.69 4.77
N ASP A 718 31.70 14.58 5.05
CA ASP A 718 31.84 13.90 6.34
C ASP A 718 33.21 13.25 6.45
N THR A 719 34.03 13.71 7.39
CA THR A 719 35.39 13.20 7.63
C THR A 719 35.42 11.83 8.29
N HIS A 720 34.30 11.35 8.84
CA HIS A 720 34.18 10.00 9.39
C HIS A 720 33.91 8.94 8.31
N SER A 721 33.49 9.36 7.11
CA SER A 721 33.36 8.46 5.97
C SER A 721 34.75 8.09 5.41
N VAL A 722 35.17 6.84 5.64
CA VAL A 722 36.45 6.28 5.18
C VAL A 722 36.24 5.08 4.27
N ALA A 723 37.24 4.71 3.47
CA ALA A 723 37.17 3.50 2.64
C ALA A 723 37.06 2.26 3.54
N ALA A 724 36.07 1.41 3.27
CA ALA A 724 35.84 0.19 4.06
C ALA A 724 37.00 -0.82 3.96
N PHE A 725 37.77 -0.76 2.86
CA PHE A 725 38.92 -1.60 2.60
C PHE A 725 40.07 -0.70 2.14
N THR A 726 41.13 -0.60 2.93
CA THR A 726 42.39 0.04 2.49
C THR A 726 43.12 -0.92 1.56
N ASN A 727 43.94 -0.40 0.63
CA ASN A 727 44.63 -1.14 -0.46
C ASN A 727 45.54 -2.34 -0.04
N GLY A 728 45.54 -2.75 1.23
CA GLY A 728 46.19 -3.98 1.73
C GLY A 728 45.31 -5.23 1.73
N ASP A 729 43.98 -5.12 1.61
CA ASP A 729 43.06 -6.27 1.61
C ASP A 729 42.59 -6.68 0.20
N ALA A 730 42.95 -5.89 -0.82
CA ALA A 730 42.86 -6.30 -2.21
C ALA A 730 44.19 -6.95 -2.60
N ALA A 731 44.24 -8.28 -2.55
CA ALA A 731 45.34 -9.04 -3.15
C ALA A 731 45.48 -8.63 -4.63
N GLY A 732 46.51 -7.83 -4.96
CA GLY A 732 46.97 -7.68 -6.34
C GLY A 732 47.33 -6.28 -6.85
N THR A 733 47.24 -5.20 -6.08
CA THR A 733 47.64 -3.86 -6.60
C THR A 733 48.82 -3.30 -5.83
N VAL A 734 50.02 -3.46 -6.39
CA VAL A 734 51.27 -2.86 -5.91
C VAL A 734 51.16 -1.34 -6.08
N ILE A 735 51.10 -0.60 -4.97
CA ILE A 735 51.33 0.85 -4.98
C ILE A 735 52.84 1.03 -4.79
N MET A 736 53.53 1.43 -5.87
CA MET A 736 54.93 1.83 -5.79
C MET A 736 55.05 3.14 -5.01
N SER A 737 55.98 3.13 -4.07
CA SER A 737 56.37 4.24 -3.21
C SER A 737 57.04 5.38 -3.99
N ASP A 738 56.73 6.60 -3.56
CA ASP A 738 57.40 7.89 -3.78
C ASP A 738 58.78 7.87 -4.48
N ALA A 739 58.75 8.04 -5.80
CA ALA A 739 59.73 8.81 -6.56
C ALA A 739 59.03 9.34 -7.83
N PHE A 740 58.95 10.66 -7.96
CA PHE A 740 58.25 11.32 -9.06
C PHE A 740 59.03 11.12 -10.37
N ASP A 741 58.60 10.16 -11.19
CA ASP A 741 59.18 9.90 -12.52
C ASP A 741 58.45 10.72 -13.58
N LEU A 742 59.18 11.65 -14.20
CA LEU A 742 58.66 12.56 -15.24
C LEU A 742 58.41 11.86 -16.58
N GLU A 743 58.95 10.66 -16.82
CA GLU A 743 58.62 9.88 -18.03
C GLU A 743 57.21 9.28 -17.97
N ALA A 744 56.70 8.96 -16.79
CA ALA A 744 55.33 8.46 -16.62
C ALA A 744 54.28 9.48 -17.10
N LEU A 745 54.53 10.79 -16.94
CA LEU A 745 53.60 11.85 -17.31
C LEU A 745 53.41 11.98 -18.83
N VAL A 746 54.40 11.56 -19.63
CA VAL A 746 54.36 11.64 -21.10
C VAL A 746 53.49 10.53 -21.69
N HIS A 747 53.29 9.44 -20.95
CA HIS A 747 52.49 8.28 -21.39
C HIS A 747 51.12 8.18 -20.71
N VAL A 748 50.79 9.05 -19.74
CA VAL A 748 49.48 9.06 -19.04
C VAL A 748 48.28 8.99 -19.99
N GLU A 749 48.30 9.74 -21.09
CA GLU A 749 47.18 9.73 -22.05
C GLU A 749 47.08 8.39 -22.79
N GLN A 750 48.22 7.79 -23.15
CA GLN A 750 48.28 6.48 -23.77
C GLN A 750 47.88 5.38 -22.78
N ASP A 751 48.29 5.49 -21.52
CA ASP A 751 47.96 4.52 -20.47
C ASP A 751 46.47 4.56 -20.10
N PHE A 752 45.86 5.75 -20.03
CA PHE A 752 44.40 5.87 -19.86
C PHE A 752 43.64 5.38 -21.08
N TYR A 753 44.15 5.63 -22.28
CA TYR A 753 43.57 5.10 -23.52
C TYR A 753 43.66 3.57 -23.54
N ASP A 754 44.81 2.99 -23.25
CA ASP A 754 45.04 1.55 -23.27
C ASP A 754 44.27 0.83 -22.16
N SER A 755 44.21 1.42 -20.95
CA SER A 755 43.39 0.92 -19.85
C SER A 755 41.90 1.02 -20.17
N GLY A 756 41.45 2.16 -20.69
CA GLY A 756 40.04 2.35 -21.06
C GLY A 756 39.62 1.47 -22.23
N TYR A 757 40.50 1.26 -23.22
CA TYR A 757 40.28 0.34 -24.33
C TYR A 757 40.22 -1.10 -23.83
N LYS A 758 41.13 -1.51 -22.94
CA LYS A 758 41.15 -2.86 -22.38
C LYS A 758 39.90 -3.13 -21.54
N ASP A 759 39.54 -2.23 -20.64
CA ASP A 759 38.33 -2.35 -19.82
C ASP A 759 37.07 -2.34 -20.70
N GLY A 760 36.99 -1.43 -21.67
CA GLY A 760 35.88 -1.36 -22.61
C GLY A 760 35.75 -2.61 -23.48
N HIS A 761 36.88 -3.17 -23.93
CA HIS A 761 36.92 -4.40 -24.72
C HIS A 761 36.56 -5.62 -23.87
N ASP A 762 37.08 -5.74 -22.64
CA ASP A 762 36.76 -6.84 -21.74
C ASP A 762 35.30 -6.80 -21.30
N HIS A 763 34.78 -5.61 -21.00
CA HIS A 763 33.37 -5.40 -20.66
C HIS A 763 32.45 -5.67 -21.86
N GLY A 764 32.82 -5.18 -23.05
CA GLY A 764 32.09 -5.44 -24.30
C GLY A 764 32.08 -6.92 -24.67
N ARG A 765 33.17 -7.65 -24.44
CA ARG A 765 33.25 -9.10 -24.63
C ARG A 765 32.31 -9.86 -23.70
N ILE A 766 32.21 -9.46 -22.43
CA ILE A 766 31.30 -10.07 -21.46
C ILE A 766 29.84 -9.77 -21.84
N HIS A 767 29.53 -8.49 -22.14
CA HIS A 767 28.17 -8.08 -22.51
C HIS A 767 27.70 -8.73 -23.81
N GLY A 768 28.51 -8.76 -24.85
CA GLY A 768 28.17 -9.45 -26.11
C GLY A 768 27.94 -10.95 -25.91
N LEU A 769 28.64 -11.57 -24.96
CA LEU A 769 28.46 -12.99 -24.62
C LEU A 769 27.16 -13.23 -23.82
N ILE A 770 26.77 -12.31 -22.95
CA ILE A 770 25.49 -12.34 -22.23
C ILE A 770 24.33 -12.10 -23.20
N GLU A 771 24.43 -11.07 -24.05
CA GLU A 771 23.42 -10.72 -25.05
C GLU A 771 23.24 -11.85 -26.07
N GLY A 772 24.36 -12.43 -26.57
CA GLY A 772 24.31 -13.60 -27.43
C GLY A 772 23.67 -14.83 -26.77
N ARG A 773 23.91 -15.06 -25.48
CA ARG A 773 23.24 -16.14 -24.71
C ARG A 773 21.75 -15.85 -24.50
N ALA A 774 21.37 -14.61 -24.22
CA ALA A 774 19.99 -14.22 -24.04
C ALA A 774 19.21 -14.38 -25.36
N LEU A 775 19.76 -13.87 -26.47
CA LEU A 775 19.20 -14.01 -27.81
C LEU A 775 19.11 -15.49 -28.22
N GLY A 776 20.14 -16.29 -27.93
CA GLY A 776 20.13 -17.73 -28.18
C GLY A 776 19.06 -18.48 -27.35
N ARG A 777 18.81 -18.06 -26.11
CA ARG A 777 17.74 -18.62 -25.26
C ARG A 777 16.36 -18.26 -25.79
N GLU A 778 16.16 -17.02 -26.21
CA GLU A 778 14.90 -16.53 -26.78
C GLU A 778 14.59 -17.22 -28.12
N LYS A 779 15.54 -17.20 -29.06
CA LYS A 779 15.38 -17.88 -30.36
C LYS A 779 15.31 -19.39 -30.24
N GLY A 780 16.04 -19.98 -29.30
CA GLY A 780 15.90 -21.38 -28.96
C GLY A 780 14.47 -21.70 -28.48
N PHE A 781 13.92 -20.91 -27.56
CA PHE A 781 12.56 -21.10 -27.05
C PHE A 781 11.50 -21.00 -28.16
N GLU A 782 11.56 -19.95 -29.00
CA GLU A 782 10.65 -19.77 -30.15
C GLU A 782 10.66 -21.00 -31.07
N MET A 783 11.85 -21.52 -31.37
CA MET A 783 12.02 -22.72 -32.19
C MET A 783 11.42 -23.98 -31.52
N TRP A 784 11.70 -24.18 -30.23
CA TRP A 784 11.20 -25.35 -29.51
C TRP A 784 9.69 -25.34 -29.27
N GLU A 785 9.10 -24.17 -29.05
CA GLU A 785 7.65 -23.98 -28.98
C GLU A 785 6.97 -24.42 -30.29
N GLU A 786 7.52 -23.98 -31.43
CA GLU A 786 6.99 -24.34 -32.75
C GLU A 786 7.11 -25.85 -33.02
N LEU A 787 8.22 -26.49 -32.64
CA LEU A 787 8.35 -27.96 -32.74
C LEU A 787 7.34 -28.69 -31.86
N GLY A 788 7.15 -28.23 -30.63
CA GLY A 788 6.18 -28.80 -29.69
C GLY A 788 4.76 -28.74 -30.24
N PHE A 789 4.40 -27.62 -30.88
CA PHE A 789 3.11 -27.47 -31.55
C PHE A 789 2.92 -28.49 -32.68
N TYR A 790 3.91 -28.63 -33.58
CA TYR A 790 3.80 -29.59 -34.68
C TYR A 790 3.71 -31.04 -34.20
N GLN A 791 4.46 -31.39 -33.15
CA GLN A 791 4.40 -32.71 -32.55
C GLN A 791 3.05 -32.97 -31.88
N GLY A 792 2.53 -32.02 -31.09
CA GLY A 792 1.23 -32.13 -30.43
C GLY A 792 0.08 -32.28 -31.43
N PHE A 793 0.09 -31.50 -32.52
CA PHE A 793 -0.88 -31.63 -33.60
C PHE A 793 -0.84 -33.03 -34.23
N ALA A 794 0.35 -33.53 -34.55
CA ALA A 794 0.51 -34.85 -35.15
C ALA A 794 0.03 -35.98 -34.20
N MET A 795 0.35 -35.88 -32.91
CA MET A 795 -0.10 -36.85 -31.89
C MET A 795 -1.62 -36.83 -31.70
N MET A 796 -2.24 -35.65 -31.64
CA MET A 796 -3.70 -35.51 -31.50
C MET A 796 -4.43 -36.19 -32.66
N TRP A 797 -4.01 -35.93 -33.91
CA TRP A 797 -4.62 -36.55 -35.08
C TRP A 797 -4.38 -38.05 -35.15
N GLN A 798 -3.22 -38.52 -34.70
CA GLN A 798 -2.96 -39.96 -34.57
C GLN A 798 -3.89 -40.61 -33.54
N SER A 799 -4.12 -39.95 -32.40
CA SER A 799 -5.07 -40.44 -31.38
C SER A 799 -6.51 -40.45 -31.92
N ILE A 800 -6.95 -39.40 -32.62
CA ILE A 800 -8.27 -39.36 -33.27
C ILE A 800 -8.40 -40.51 -34.28
N TYR A 801 -7.39 -40.73 -35.11
CA TYR A 801 -7.36 -41.82 -36.09
C TYR A 801 -7.45 -43.20 -35.42
N THR A 802 -6.74 -43.39 -34.30
CA THR A 802 -6.73 -44.66 -33.55
C THR A 802 -8.07 -44.93 -32.85
N LEU A 803 -8.74 -43.88 -32.36
CA LEU A 803 -10.05 -43.97 -31.72
C LEU A 803 -11.19 -44.26 -32.73
N GLN A 804 -11.02 -43.91 -34.00
CA GLN A 804 -12.01 -44.10 -35.06
C GLN A 804 -11.94 -45.48 -35.74
N GLY A 805 -11.59 -46.56 -35.01
CA GLY A 805 -11.46 -47.94 -35.52
C GLY A 805 -12.43 -48.27 -36.66
N ARG A 806 -11.91 -48.41 -37.89
CA ARG A 806 -12.68 -48.26 -39.14
C ARG A 806 -13.80 -49.30 -39.29
N THR A 807 -15.01 -48.83 -39.58
CA THR A 807 -15.93 -49.34 -40.63
C THR A 807 -17.05 -48.31 -40.83
N ASP A 808 -17.07 -47.59 -41.96
CA ASP A 808 -18.27 -47.32 -42.78
C ASP A 808 -18.05 -46.23 -43.86
N GLU A 809 -18.57 -46.53 -45.05
CA GLU A 809 -18.24 -45.97 -46.36
C GLU A 809 -18.89 -44.61 -46.71
N CYS A 810 -19.11 -43.72 -45.73
CA CYS A 810 -19.72 -42.40 -46.02
C CYS A 810 -19.02 -41.25 -45.29
N VAL A 811 -17.71 -41.10 -45.51
CA VAL A 811 -16.99 -39.84 -45.27
C VAL A 811 -16.05 -39.58 -46.43
N VAL A 812 -16.29 -38.45 -47.08
CA VAL A 812 -15.58 -37.92 -48.25
C VAL A 812 -14.06 -37.92 -48.03
N SER A 813 -13.35 -38.74 -48.81
CA SER A 813 -11.97 -38.57 -49.27
C SER A 813 -10.94 -38.01 -48.27
N VAL A 814 -10.58 -38.75 -47.22
CA VAL A 814 -9.25 -38.57 -46.60
C VAL A 814 -8.25 -39.48 -47.34
N LYS A 815 -7.88 -39.08 -48.57
CA LYS A 815 -6.72 -39.63 -49.30
C LYS A 815 -5.37 -39.25 -48.66
N GLY A 816 -5.37 -38.73 -47.43
CA GLY A 816 -4.22 -38.14 -46.74
C GLY A 816 -3.66 -38.89 -45.53
N ALA A 817 -4.15 -40.10 -45.21
CA ALA A 817 -3.69 -40.82 -44.01
C ALA A 817 -2.26 -41.40 -44.15
N ALA A 818 -1.80 -41.64 -45.38
CA ALA A 818 -0.43 -42.12 -45.63
C ALA A 818 0.66 -41.11 -45.20
N PRO A 819 0.59 -39.81 -45.54
CA PRO A 819 1.63 -38.84 -45.16
C PRO A 819 1.70 -38.49 -43.66
N VAL A 820 0.62 -38.64 -42.88
CA VAL A 820 0.65 -38.46 -41.41
C VAL A 820 1.51 -39.54 -40.74
N THR A 821 1.39 -40.77 -41.23
CA THR A 821 2.10 -41.94 -40.69
C THR A 821 3.60 -41.88 -41.05
N GLU A 822 3.94 -41.30 -42.21
CA GLU A 822 5.32 -41.09 -42.67
C GLU A 822 6.08 -40.00 -41.86
N LEU A 823 5.36 -39.02 -41.31
CA LEU A 823 5.92 -37.99 -40.42
C LEU A 823 6.31 -38.53 -39.03
N LEU A 824 5.87 -39.74 -38.66
CA LEU A 824 5.94 -40.27 -37.28
C LEU A 824 6.57 -41.67 -37.12
N ARG A 825 7.13 -42.29 -38.17
CA ARG A 825 7.64 -43.68 -38.06
C ARG A 825 9.00 -43.79 -37.36
N GLN A 826 8.99 -44.30 -36.12
CA GLN A 826 10.16 -44.90 -35.43
C GLN A 826 10.39 -46.37 -35.87
N PRO A 827 11.58 -46.96 -35.67
CA PRO A 827 11.70 -48.42 -35.62
C PRO A 827 11.70 -48.94 -34.17
N ARG A 828 10.68 -49.72 -33.81
CA ARG A 828 10.75 -50.75 -32.77
C ARG A 828 10.71 -52.12 -33.46
N ASP A 829 11.56 -53.01 -32.99
CA ASP A 829 11.57 -54.48 -33.14
C ASP A 829 12.70 -55.13 -33.97
N ALA A 830 13.80 -55.41 -33.23
CA ALA A 830 14.67 -56.60 -33.24
C ALA A 830 15.95 -56.60 -34.13
N PRO A 831 16.95 -57.47 -33.85
CA PRO A 831 18.08 -57.24 -32.93
C PRO A 831 19.48 -57.37 -33.61
N HIS A 832 20.52 -56.84 -32.96
CA HIS A 832 21.96 -56.91 -33.31
C HIS A 832 22.49 -56.09 -34.51
N GLN A 833 23.67 -55.48 -34.23
CA GLN A 833 24.68 -54.88 -35.12
C GLN A 833 24.47 -53.44 -35.63
N ALA A 834 25.23 -52.53 -34.97
CA ALA A 834 25.74 -51.21 -35.39
C ALA A 834 24.74 -50.11 -35.85
N PRO A 835 24.90 -48.85 -35.38
CA PRO A 835 23.95 -47.78 -35.59
C PRO A 835 24.17 -47.08 -36.95
N LEU A 836 23.13 -47.01 -37.77
CA LEU A 836 23.08 -46.05 -38.88
C LEU A 836 21.71 -45.36 -38.89
N GLU A 837 21.79 -44.04 -38.72
CA GLU A 837 20.69 -43.08 -38.63
C GLU A 837 19.84 -42.98 -39.91
N PRO A 838 18.54 -42.69 -39.76
CA PRO A 838 17.79 -41.95 -40.75
C PRO A 838 17.27 -40.61 -40.18
N HIS A 839 17.69 -39.54 -40.84
CA HIS A 839 17.31 -38.14 -40.65
C HIS A 839 15.79 -37.90 -40.66
N CYS A 840 15.18 -37.85 -39.47
CA CYS A 840 13.98 -37.04 -39.12
C CYS A 840 13.55 -37.34 -37.66
N ALA A 841 14.50 -37.49 -36.74
CA ALA A 841 14.20 -37.41 -35.32
C ALA A 841 14.10 -35.94 -34.95
N VAL A 842 12.92 -35.47 -34.55
CA VAL A 842 12.78 -34.17 -33.88
C VAL A 842 13.79 -34.17 -32.72
N PRO A 843 14.75 -33.24 -32.67
CA PRO A 843 15.71 -33.19 -31.57
C PRO A 843 14.91 -33.20 -30.25
N ARG A 844 15.35 -33.90 -29.22
CA ARG A 844 14.69 -33.89 -27.90
C ARG A 844 15.49 -33.17 -26.83
N VAL A 845 16.69 -32.72 -27.18
CA VAL A 845 17.65 -32.05 -26.30
C VAL A 845 18.38 -30.98 -27.12
N ASN A 846 18.70 -29.85 -26.51
CA ASN A 846 19.55 -28.84 -27.12
C ASN A 846 20.97 -29.41 -27.31
N PRO A 847 21.61 -29.28 -28.49
CA PRO A 847 22.99 -29.73 -28.67
C PRO A 847 23.91 -28.95 -27.70
N SER A 848 24.77 -29.67 -26.97
CA SER A 848 25.72 -29.04 -26.05
C SER A 848 26.91 -28.49 -26.83
N SER A 849 27.56 -27.45 -26.31
CA SER A 849 28.74 -26.84 -26.95
C SER A 849 29.97 -27.76 -27.02
N ALA A 850 29.90 -29.00 -26.50
CA ALA A 850 30.99 -29.96 -26.53
C ALA A 850 30.95 -30.93 -27.73
N ASP A 851 29.85 -30.96 -28.51
CA ASP A 851 29.69 -31.85 -29.66
C ASP A 851 30.01 -31.12 -30.97
N ALA A 852 31.29 -30.91 -31.26
CA ALA A 852 31.76 -30.22 -32.47
C ALA A 852 31.70 -31.08 -33.76
N SER A 853 30.81 -32.08 -33.85
CA SER A 853 30.77 -33.00 -35.00
C SER A 853 29.39 -33.30 -35.57
N SER A 854 28.37 -32.45 -35.39
CA SER A 854 27.14 -32.54 -36.18
C SER A 854 26.79 -31.17 -36.76
N GLU A 855 27.05 -30.98 -38.06
CA GLU A 855 26.51 -29.88 -38.88
C GLU A 855 24.97 -30.01 -39.02
N LEU A 856 24.26 -29.91 -37.90
CA LEU A 856 22.80 -29.96 -37.88
C LEU A 856 22.28 -28.54 -38.17
N ASP A 857 22.01 -28.26 -39.45
CA ASP A 857 21.38 -27.01 -39.91
C ASP A 857 19.91 -27.00 -39.47
N ILE A 858 19.70 -26.52 -38.24
CA ILE A 858 18.38 -26.43 -37.61
C ILE A 858 17.41 -25.56 -38.44
N PRO A 859 17.80 -24.38 -38.96
CA PRO A 859 16.93 -23.59 -39.85
C PRO A 859 16.44 -24.36 -41.09
N LYS A 860 17.30 -25.15 -41.73
CA LYS A 860 16.90 -26.01 -42.87
C LYS A 860 15.91 -27.09 -42.45
N LEU A 861 16.12 -27.71 -41.28
CA LEU A 861 15.20 -28.71 -40.74
C LEU A 861 13.81 -28.13 -40.45
N PHE A 862 13.75 -26.94 -39.83
CA PHE A 862 12.49 -26.25 -39.57
C PHE A 862 11.73 -25.89 -40.84
N ARG A 863 12.44 -25.42 -41.88
CA ARG A 863 11.81 -25.15 -43.19
C ARG A 863 11.17 -26.42 -43.78
N GLN A 864 11.82 -27.57 -43.66
CA GLN A 864 11.25 -28.85 -44.09
C GLN A 864 10.03 -29.26 -43.27
N ILE A 865 10.08 -29.11 -41.94
CA ILE A 865 8.95 -29.43 -41.05
C ILE A 865 7.74 -28.53 -41.36
N ARG A 866 7.95 -27.22 -41.50
CA ARG A 866 6.92 -26.24 -41.90
C ARG A 866 6.29 -26.61 -43.25
N SER A 867 7.10 -27.01 -44.25
CA SER A 867 6.59 -27.39 -45.57
C SER A 867 5.71 -28.64 -45.50
N ARG A 868 6.14 -29.66 -44.74
CA ARG A 868 5.39 -30.89 -44.54
C ARG A 868 4.10 -30.66 -43.76
N TYR A 869 4.14 -29.82 -42.72
CA TYR A 869 2.95 -29.42 -41.97
C TYR A 869 1.92 -28.70 -42.84
N LYS A 870 2.34 -27.74 -43.67
CA LYS A 870 1.43 -27.05 -44.62
C LYS A 870 0.78 -28.01 -45.61
N ALA A 871 1.56 -28.95 -46.16
CA ALA A 871 1.04 -29.98 -47.06
C ALA A 871 0.02 -30.89 -46.34
N LEU A 872 0.29 -31.24 -45.08
CA LEU A 872 -0.61 -32.02 -44.25
C LEU A 872 -1.93 -31.28 -43.97
N CYS A 873 -1.87 -30.03 -43.52
CA CYS A 873 -3.03 -29.18 -43.28
C CYS A 873 -3.90 -29.05 -44.53
N ALA A 874 -3.29 -28.81 -45.70
CA ALA A 874 -4.00 -28.75 -46.97
C ALA A 874 -4.72 -30.08 -47.30
N THR A 875 -4.10 -31.21 -46.96
CA THR A 875 -4.70 -32.54 -47.19
C THR A 875 -5.84 -32.86 -46.22
N LEU A 876 -5.77 -32.36 -44.99
CA LEU A 876 -6.81 -32.51 -43.97
C LEU A 876 -7.93 -31.46 -44.08
N GLY A 877 -7.82 -30.49 -45.01
CA GLY A 877 -8.78 -29.38 -45.15
C GLY A 877 -8.73 -28.37 -43.99
N VAL A 878 -7.67 -28.39 -43.18
CA VAL A 878 -7.48 -27.50 -42.02
C VAL A 878 -6.60 -26.32 -42.45
N ARG A 879 -6.96 -25.10 -42.04
CA ARG A 879 -6.09 -23.94 -42.27
C ARG A 879 -4.90 -23.96 -41.28
N PRO A 880 -3.64 -23.86 -41.76
CA PRO A 880 -2.51 -23.72 -40.85
C PRO A 880 -2.61 -22.38 -40.10
N SER A 881 -2.52 -22.41 -38.76
CA SER A 881 -2.80 -21.26 -37.89
C SER A 881 -1.59 -20.42 -37.48
N LEU A 882 -0.35 -20.87 -37.74
CA LEU A 882 0.86 -20.13 -37.38
C LEU A 882 1.27 -19.12 -38.48
N ARG A 883 1.36 -17.83 -38.12
CA ARG A 883 2.01 -16.79 -38.94
C ARG A 883 3.52 -17.01 -38.90
N ALA A 884 4.16 -17.14 -40.06
CA ALA A 884 5.60 -17.29 -40.17
C ALA A 884 6.32 -16.00 -39.73
N SER A 885 7.35 -16.11 -38.89
CA SER A 885 8.40 -15.09 -38.83
C SER A 885 9.16 -15.14 -40.16
N THR A 886 9.09 -14.08 -40.95
CA THR A 886 9.93 -13.94 -42.14
C THR A 886 11.35 -13.58 -41.69
N ASP A 887 12.30 -14.47 -41.96
CA ASP A 887 13.73 -14.21 -41.77
C ASP A 887 14.16 -13.02 -42.65
N GLY A 888 14.90 -12.07 -42.07
CA GLY A 888 15.43 -10.91 -42.78
C GLY A 888 16.48 -11.30 -43.81
N GLU A 889 16.18 -11.09 -45.08
CA GLU A 889 17.19 -11.04 -46.14
C GLU A 889 17.77 -9.62 -46.21
N ALA A 890 19.06 -9.51 -45.94
CA ALA A 890 19.86 -8.31 -46.19
C ALA A 890 19.99 -8.10 -47.70
N ALA A 891 19.52 -6.95 -48.20
CA ALA A 891 19.78 -6.49 -49.56
C ALA A 891 20.94 -5.47 -49.52
N GLU A 892 22.13 -5.91 -49.91
CA GLU A 892 23.14 -5.05 -50.53
C GLU A 892 22.67 -4.64 -51.93
N GLY A 893 22.88 -3.38 -52.32
CA GLY A 893 22.63 -2.94 -53.69
C GLY A 893 22.64 -1.44 -53.88
N ASP A 894 23.81 -0.91 -54.23
CA ASP A 894 24.06 0.43 -54.75
C ASP A 894 23.44 0.63 -56.16
N ALA A 895 23.27 1.90 -56.53
CA ALA A 895 22.98 2.48 -57.86
C ALA A 895 21.53 2.47 -58.44
N SER A 896 21.00 3.70 -58.55
CA SER A 896 19.94 4.20 -59.48
C SER A 896 20.30 3.99 -60.98
N PRO A 897 19.46 4.30 -62.02
CA PRO A 897 18.20 5.09 -62.04
C PRO A 897 17.08 4.62 -63.04
N THR A 898 15.97 5.40 -63.07
CA THR A 898 14.96 5.60 -64.15
C THR A 898 13.73 4.68 -64.25
N GLY A 899 12.55 5.31 -64.45
CA GLY A 899 11.42 4.74 -65.20
C GLY A 899 10.02 4.82 -64.56
N ASP A 900 9.21 5.77 -65.03
CA ASP A 900 7.79 5.99 -64.71
C ASP A 900 6.84 4.81 -65.02
N MET A 901 5.73 4.69 -64.25
CA MET A 901 4.31 4.77 -64.71
C MET A 901 3.31 3.95 -63.86
N GLU A 902 2.37 4.69 -63.24
CA GLU A 902 0.90 4.51 -63.22
C GLU A 902 0.24 3.12 -63.03
N LYS A 903 -0.49 2.92 -61.92
CA LYS A 903 -1.97 3.11 -61.76
C LYS A 903 -2.57 2.31 -60.57
N SER A 904 -3.29 3.03 -59.71
CA SER A 904 -4.28 2.59 -58.69
C SER A 904 -5.68 2.33 -59.33
N PRO A 905 -6.79 1.96 -58.63
CA PRO A 905 -7.08 1.93 -57.17
C PRO A 905 -7.90 0.72 -56.64
N GLY A 906 -8.01 0.58 -55.29
CA GLY A 906 -9.03 -0.27 -54.66
C GLY A 906 -9.00 -0.26 -53.13
N LYS A 907 -10.02 0.34 -52.51
CA LYS A 907 -10.21 0.62 -51.07
C LYS A 907 -10.50 -0.63 -50.22
N SER A 908 -10.07 -0.63 -48.96
CA SER A 908 -10.77 -1.35 -47.88
C SER A 908 -10.75 -0.57 -46.55
N SER A 909 -11.94 -0.19 -46.09
CA SER A 909 -12.33 0.10 -44.70
C SER A 909 -12.63 -1.25 -44.01
N GLY A 910 -12.29 -1.54 -42.76
CA GLY A 910 -12.42 -0.73 -41.55
C GLY A 910 -13.71 -1.13 -40.82
N GLY A 911 -13.66 -2.09 -39.90
CA GLY A 911 -14.75 -2.43 -38.98
C GLY A 911 -14.48 -3.69 -38.12
N PRO A 912 -14.87 -3.72 -36.83
CA PRO A 912 -14.27 -4.54 -35.79
C PRO A 912 -14.99 -5.87 -35.54
N VAL A 913 -14.27 -6.78 -34.86
CA VAL A 913 -14.66 -8.15 -34.55
C VAL A 913 -15.28 -8.18 -33.15
N TRP A 914 -16.61 -8.36 -33.13
CA TRP A 914 -17.55 -8.68 -32.04
C TRP A 914 -18.36 -7.55 -31.36
N SER A 915 -19.69 -7.72 -31.41
CA SER A 915 -20.69 -7.14 -30.50
C SER A 915 -21.75 -8.21 -30.16
N VAL A 916 -22.23 -8.21 -28.91
CA VAL A 916 -23.26 -9.11 -28.36
C VAL A 916 -24.55 -8.31 -28.13
N GLY A 917 -25.71 -8.87 -28.46
CA GLY A 917 -27.01 -8.28 -28.08
C GLY A 917 -28.25 -9.06 -28.54
N ASP A 918 -29.00 -9.53 -27.54
CA ASP A 918 -30.46 -9.71 -27.36
C ASP A 918 -31.39 -10.28 -28.45
N GLY A 919 -32.22 -11.24 -28.00
CA GLY A 919 -33.18 -11.97 -28.83
C GLY A 919 -34.56 -11.32 -28.98
N THR A 920 -35.31 -11.81 -29.98
CA THR A 920 -36.77 -11.93 -29.98
C THR A 920 -37.24 -12.90 -31.09
N ALA A 921 -38.45 -13.44 -30.89
CA ALA A 921 -39.10 -14.62 -31.46
C ALA A 921 -39.27 -14.75 -32.99
N GLY A 922 -39.34 -16.00 -33.49
CA GLY A 922 -39.88 -16.31 -34.83
C GLY A 922 -39.74 -17.75 -35.37
N ARG A 923 -40.57 -18.68 -34.87
CA ARG A 923 -40.99 -20.01 -35.39
C ARG A 923 -40.31 -20.70 -36.62
N SER A 924 -39.83 -21.92 -36.33
CA SER A 924 -40.00 -23.24 -37.01
C SER A 924 -39.48 -23.49 -38.45
N ARG A 925 -38.45 -24.35 -38.60
CA ARG A 925 -38.55 -25.78 -38.99
C ARG A 925 -37.15 -26.42 -39.14
N SER A 926 -37.04 -27.62 -38.58
CA SER A 926 -36.05 -28.71 -38.75
C SER A 926 -34.93 -28.59 -39.79
N SER A 927 -33.67 -28.81 -39.39
CA SER A 927 -32.94 -30.09 -39.58
C SER A 927 -31.40 -29.90 -39.58
N SER A 928 -30.73 -30.97 -39.11
CA SER A 928 -29.29 -31.28 -39.19
C SER A 928 -28.35 -30.58 -38.19
N ALA A 929 -27.80 -31.44 -37.32
CA ALA A 929 -26.81 -31.15 -36.30
C ALA A 929 -25.41 -31.11 -36.90
N GLY A 930 -24.63 -30.08 -36.52
CA GLY A 930 -23.19 -30.03 -36.64
C GLY A 930 -22.60 -29.73 -35.26
N VAL A 931 -21.73 -30.62 -34.79
CA VAL A 931 -21.06 -30.54 -33.49
C VAL A 931 -19.98 -29.44 -33.57
N GLU A 932 -20.17 -28.35 -32.83
CA GLU A 932 -19.10 -27.41 -32.48
C GLU A 932 -18.25 -28.05 -31.38
N ILE A 933 -16.94 -28.19 -31.63
CA ILE A 933 -15.93 -28.33 -30.59
C ILE A 933 -15.25 -26.96 -30.49
N SER A 934 -15.66 -26.18 -29.50
CA SER A 934 -15.08 -24.88 -29.14
C SER A 934 -13.87 -25.09 -28.22
N PHE A 935 -12.79 -24.36 -28.51
CA PHE A 935 -11.71 -24.07 -27.56
C PHE A 935 -11.98 -22.73 -26.88
#